data_AF-D5STD7-F1
#
_entry.id   AF-D5STD7-F1
#
_cell.length_a   1.000
_cell.length_b   1.000
_cell.length_c   1.000
_cell.angle_alpha   90.00
_cell.angle_beta   90.00
_cell.angle_gamma   90.00
#
_symmetry.space_group_name_H-M   'P 1'
#
loop_
_entity.id
_entity.type
_entity.pdbx_description
1 polymer ?
#
loop_
_entity_poly.entity_id
_entity_poly.type
_entity_poly.pdbx_seq_one_letter_code
_entity_poly.pdbx_strand_id
1 'polypeptide(L)'
;MQIRLNVLVLTVLFAVAGSCVAADQKHDWNLGATGLRGWIRCDKLVTSDAREIRITKVEKGSPAEGVLQVGDVILGVGSKPFSHDPRTEMGQALTLAESEAGQGHLTLTRSRNGRTDEVVVQLPILGTYSATAPYNCPKSKLILEQGCSELARRMATPDYAQHLDPIPRSLNALALLASGDPSFLPLIQKEAQWAASYRNEGMATWYYGYVTMFLAEYKIATGDDSVMPDLKRLALEAAQGQSAVGSWGHGFAKPDGRLGGYGMMNSPGLPLTISLVLAREAGVKDPALDLAIERSMKLLRFYVGKGAIPYGDHHPWIETHEDNGKCGMAAVLFNILGESKGAEFFSHMSLASHGPERDCGHTGNFFNILWAMPGVAQAGPNATGAWMKEYGNWYFDLARRWDHSYLHQGPPEPGSDSYADWDSTGSYLLAYAMPLKKIYLTGKKPGTVTELDATAAQSLIVDGRGWDNKDRKSFYDSLSDEQLIERLESWSPVVRERAAMAMGRRKNPPVTRLIEMLDSPSLDTRYGACQALIFLRKRGAPAVDTLQKTLQHPDLWLRIKAAEALAAIGAPATKAVPQLLELLAQVDRINDPRGMQQRYLSFALFDDDGMLGRSLDGVDRPALYKAVRAGLKNEDGRARGSIGSVYRHLSLEEIKPLLPAIYEAIIQPAPSGEMFADGIRVEGLRLLSQHHIEEGMHALVTYTRDQNPWASEQRTPELMEILLTYGSHAKAVIPELTQIANYFEKDEKDFPRHLMRMKAKCVRETITAIKASQASPQLVRIAANSEAKPLKVFILAGQSNMEGHGVVSMDGKRDYNGGKGNLVWSMKHSQSAEKLKRLKNEKGEWVIRDDVQISFKVDDKVRKGGLTIGYTGYGGSSHIGPELGFGFVMGDYLDEPVLLIKTAWGGKSLFVDFRPPSSGGQVGPYYTKMVEEVRAALAELGDQKYEIAGFVWQQGWNDMCEKPAIAEYAQNLVNLVKDLRKEFDSPNLPVVVGELGNGGPVTSGDMFEFRKAQEQGTGQINNALFIKTTDFARPAELSPNTTHGHHWFGNAESYFLIGEALGEGMKQLLKESAPNR
;
A
#
# COMPACT_ATOMS: atom_id res chain seq x y z
N MET A 1 -2.54 63.67 -1.61
CA MET A 1 -2.87 64.69 -2.62
C MET A 1 -1.65 64.83 -3.50
N GLN A 2 -1.79 64.71 -4.84
CA GLN A 2 -0.74 64.65 -5.88
C GLN A 2 0.27 63.49 -5.69
N ILE A 3 0.16 62.36 -6.39
CA ILE A 3 0.37 62.21 -7.84
C ILE A 3 -0.65 61.18 -8.37
N ARG A 4 -1.75 61.69 -8.94
CA ARG A 4 -2.66 61.00 -9.86
C ARG A 4 -2.54 61.75 -11.18
N LEU A 5 -1.59 61.37 -12.04
CA LEU A 5 -1.53 61.68 -13.47
C LEU A 5 -0.25 61.00 -13.99
N ASN A 6 -0.37 59.74 -14.44
CA ASN A 6 0.59 59.01 -15.31
C ASN A 6 0.18 57.55 -15.58
N VAL A 7 -0.98 57.09 -15.05
CA VAL A 7 -1.52 55.73 -15.29
C VAL A 7 -2.40 55.66 -16.54
N LEU A 8 -2.64 56.77 -17.27
CA LEU A 8 -3.53 56.78 -18.45
C LEU A 8 -2.80 56.87 -19.80
N VAL A 9 -1.47 56.94 -19.84
CA VAL A 9 -0.70 57.06 -21.10
C VAL A 9 0.23 55.87 -21.36
N LEU A 10 0.51 55.02 -20.36
CA LEU A 10 1.30 53.79 -20.56
C LEU A 10 0.46 52.55 -20.96
N THR A 11 -0.86 52.59 -20.83
CA THR A 11 -1.76 51.47 -21.16
C THR A 11 -2.17 51.43 -22.63
N VAL A 12 -1.87 52.48 -23.41
CA VAL A 12 -2.24 52.58 -24.83
C VAL A 12 -1.06 52.30 -25.78
N LEU A 13 0.18 52.29 -25.29
CA LEU A 13 1.38 52.09 -26.12
C LEU A 13 1.90 50.63 -26.17
N PHE A 14 1.37 49.72 -25.36
CA PHE A 14 1.63 48.27 -25.49
C PHE A 14 0.60 47.54 -26.37
N ALA A 15 -0.41 48.24 -26.91
CA ALA A 15 -1.47 47.65 -27.72
C ALA A 15 -1.16 47.57 -29.24
N VAL A 16 0.02 48.02 -29.70
CA VAL A 16 0.35 48.06 -31.15
C VAL A 16 1.76 47.53 -31.48
N ALA A 17 2.55 47.10 -30.50
CA ALA A 17 3.80 46.39 -30.75
C ALA A 17 3.54 44.89 -30.68
N GLY A 18 3.25 44.27 -31.83
CA GLY A 18 3.09 42.83 -31.95
C GLY A 18 4.27 42.10 -31.30
N SER A 19 4.02 41.43 -30.19
CA SER A 19 4.99 40.50 -29.63
C SER A 19 5.20 39.41 -30.67
N CYS A 20 6.37 39.39 -31.30
CA CYS A 20 6.82 38.29 -32.13
C CYS A 20 6.61 36.99 -31.34
N VAL A 21 6.15 35.91 -31.98
CA VAL A 21 6.30 34.56 -31.39
C VAL A 21 7.79 34.42 -31.10
N ALA A 22 8.14 34.31 -29.83
CA ALA A 22 9.53 34.14 -29.46
C ALA A 22 10.01 32.85 -30.15
N ALA A 23 11.18 32.90 -30.81
CA ALA A 23 11.65 31.82 -31.69
C ALA A 23 11.84 30.47 -30.96
N ASP A 24 11.78 30.47 -29.63
CA ASP A 24 11.90 29.33 -28.72
C ASP A 24 10.54 28.74 -28.28
N GLN A 25 9.40 29.37 -28.56
CA GLN A 25 8.08 28.87 -28.16
C GLN A 25 7.40 28.10 -29.29
N LYS A 26 7.36 26.77 -29.13
CA LYS A 26 6.90 25.82 -30.17
C LYS A 26 5.49 25.29 -29.95
N HIS A 27 4.83 25.66 -28.86
CA HIS A 27 3.52 25.16 -28.51
C HIS A 27 2.44 25.82 -29.36
N ASP A 28 1.49 25.04 -29.87
CA ASP A 28 0.27 25.55 -30.48
C ASP A 28 -0.87 24.55 -30.29
N TRP A 29 -2.09 25.05 -30.40
CA TRP A 29 -3.30 24.31 -30.10
C TRP A 29 -4.17 24.13 -31.33
N ASN A 30 -4.84 22.98 -31.42
CA ASN A 30 -5.97 22.86 -32.32
C ASN A 30 -7.05 23.87 -31.89
N LEU A 31 -7.65 24.55 -32.86
CA LEU A 31 -8.73 25.53 -32.62
C LEU A 31 -10.08 24.97 -33.09
N GLY A 32 -10.36 23.75 -32.65
CA GLY A 32 -11.57 22.99 -32.95
C GLY A 32 -11.71 22.56 -34.40
N ALA A 33 -12.97 22.41 -34.83
CA ALA A 33 -13.33 21.95 -36.16
C ALA A 33 -13.08 22.98 -37.29
N THR A 34 -12.23 23.97 -37.04
CA THR A 34 -11.91 25.04 -38.01
C THR A 34 -10.83 24.63 -39.01
N GLY A 35 -9.96 23.68 -38.62
CA GLY A 35 -8.71 23.37 -39.33
C GLY A 35 -7.58 24.38 -39.10
N LEU A 36 -7.72 25.20 -38.05
CA LEU A 36 -6.69 26.12 -37.61
C LEU A 36 -5.86 25.50 -36.48
N ARG A 37 -4.57 25.86 -36.45
CA ARG A 37 -3.78 25.83 -35.21
C ARG A 37 -3.38 27.24 -34.80
N GLY A 38 -3.23 27.45 -33.49
CA GLY A 38 -2.87 28.76 -32.96
C GLY A 38 -1.97 28.72 -31.74
N TRP A 39 -1.01 29.64 -31.72
CA TRP A 39 -0.18 29.93 -30.56
C TRP A 39 -0.91 30.92 -29.65
N ILE A 40 -0.84 30.67 -28.34
CA ILE A 40 -1.42 31.51 -27.29
C ILE A 40 -0.32 31.75 -26.26
N ARG A 41 -0.19 32.98 -25.78
CA ARG A 41 0.78 33.30 -24.74
C ARG A 41 0.44 32.54 -23.46
N CYS A 42 1.41 31.80 -22.94
CA CYS A 42 1.36 31.19 -21.60
C CYS A 42 2.26 31.95 -20.63
N ASP A 43 1.85 31.97 -19.35
CA ASP A 43 2.70 32.30 -18.21
C ASP A 43 2.43 31.28 -17.08
N LYS A 44 3.48 30.55 -16.65
CA LYS A 44 3.42 29.52 -15.59
C LYS A 44 2.27 28.52 -15.74
N LEU A 45 2.16 27.85 -16.89
CA LEU A 45 1.10 26.86 -17.15
C LEU A 45 -0.33 27.43 -17.15
N VAL A 46 -0.49 28.72 -17.48
CA VAL A 46 -1.79 29.40 -17.53
C VAL A 46 -1.84 30.33 -18.74
N THR A 47 -3.02 30.43 -19.37
CA THR A 47 -3.26 31.35 -20.51
C THR A 47 -4.35 32.40 -20.26
N SER A 48 -4.82 32.51 -19.01
CA SER A 48 -5.88 33.45 -18.59
C SER A 48 -5.59 34.93 -18.86
N ASP A 49 -4.32 35.29 -19.02
CA ASP A 49 -3.86 36.66 -19.31
C ASP A 49 -3.69 36.93 -20.81
N ALA A 50 -3.78 35.90 -21.66
CA ALA A 50 -3.67 36.06 -23.09
C ALA A 50 -4.91 36.76 -23.64
N ARG A 51 -4.70 37.65 -24.61
CA ARG A 51 -5.77 38.43 -25.27
C ARG A 51 -5.74 38.29 -26.79
N GLU A 52 -4.94 37.35 -27.28
CA GLU A 52 -4.80 37.05 -28.69
C GLU A 52 -4.49 35.57 -28.91
N ILE A 53 -4.91 35.05 -30.06
CA ILE A 53 -4.51 33.75 -30.61
C ILE A 53 -3.86 34.03 -31.97
N ARG A 54 -2.60 33.62 -32.14
CA ARG A 54 -1.89 33.80 -33.42
C ARG A 54 -1.97 32.54 -34.25
N ILE A 55 -2.50 32.63 -35.47
CA ILE A 55 -2.67 31.48 -36.35
C ILE A 55 -1.31 30.99 -36.86
N THR A 56 -0.98 29.75 -36.52
CA THR A 56 0.27 29.07 -36.90
C THR A 56 0.09 28.15 -38.10
N LYS A 57 -1.13 27.62 -38.30
CA LYS A 57 -1.46 26.70 -39.40
C LYS A 57 -2.90 26.88 -39.85
N VAL A 58 -3.13 26.76 -41.16
CA VAL A 58 -4.45 26.61 -41.78
C VAL A 58 -4.40 25.38 -42.67
N GLU A 59 -5.28 24.41 -42.41
CA GLU A 59 -5.31 23.15 -43.18
C GLU A 59 -6.07 23.30 -44.49
N LYS A 60 -5.57 22.65 -45.54
CA LYS A 60 -6.20 22.62 -46.86
C LYS A 60 -7.51 21.82 -46.80
N GLY A 61 -8.56 22.33 -47.43
CA GLY A 61 -9.91 21.77 -47.44
C GLY A 61 -10.71 22.04 -46.16
N SER A 62 -10.13 22.75 -45.18
CA SER A 62 -10.78 23.01 -43.91
C SER A 62 -11.77 24.18 -43.98
N PRO A 63 -12.72 24.29 -43.03
CA PRO A 63 -13.64 25.43 -42.95
C PRO A 63 -12.99 26.81 -42.90
N ALA A 64 -11.76 26.92 -42.38
CA ALA A 64 -11.05 28.19 -42.30
C ALA A 64 -10.23 28.53 -43.56
N GLU A 65 -10.08 27.59 -44.51
CA GLU A 65 -9.38 27.84 -45.77
C GLU A 65 -10.05 28.99 -46.54
N GLY A 66 -9.26 29.98 -46.95
CA GLY A 66 -9.75 31.17 -47.65
C GLY A 66 -10.35 32.25 -46.75
N VAL A 67 -10.70 31.95 -45.50
CA VAL A 67 -11.20 32.93 -44.51
C VAL A 67 -10.03 33.50 -43.69
N LEU A 68 -9.14 32.62 -43.22
CA LEU A 68 -7.98 32.94 -42.39
C LEU A 68 -6.69 32.44 -43.05
N GLN A 69 -5.56 33.01 -42.65
CA GLN A 69 -4.23 32.62 -43.12
C GLN A 69 -3.21 32.61 -41.98
N VAL A 70 -2.09 31.92 -42.18
CA VAL A 70 -0.97 31.91 -41.24
C VAL A 70 -0.49 33.34 -40.98
N GLY A 71 -0.30 33.68 -39.69
CA GLY A 71 0.09 35.01 -39.24
C GLY A 71 -1.07 35.93 -38.87
N ASP A 72 -2.31 35.58 -39.20
CA ASP A 72 -3.49 36.28 -38.65
C ASP A 72 -3.52 36.19 -37.13
N VAL A 73 -4.06 37.23 -36.49
CA VAL A 73 -4.24 37.28 -35.03
C VAL A 73 -5.72 37.38 -34.71
N ILE A 74 -6.26 36.41 -33.99
CA ILE A 74 -7.62 36.47 -33.46
C ILE A 74 -7.57 37.23 -32.13
N LEU A 75 -8.37 38.28 -32.01
CA LEU A 75 -8.45 39.13 -30.83
C LEU A 75 -9.70 38.87 -29.98
N GLY A 76 -10.63 38.08 -30.51
CA GLY A 76 -11.93 37.87 -29.89
C GLY A 76 -12.84 36.93 -30.66
N VAL A 77 -13.96 36.57 -30.05
CA VAL A 77 -14.99 35.67 -30.56
C VAL A 77 -16.37 36.29 -30.37
N GLY A 78 -17.30 36.04 -31.29
CA GLY A 78 -18.67 36.58 -31.20
C GLY A 78 -18.71 38.11 -31.09
N SER A 79 -17.81 38.78 -31.82
CA SER A 79 -17.62 40.24 -31.82
C SER A 79 -17.29 40.85 -30.44
N LYS A 80 -16.71 40.04 -29.53
CA LYS A 80 -16.20 40.49 -28.24
C LYS A 80 -14.71 40.16 -28.13
N PRO A 81 -13.87 41.10 -27.64
CA PRO A 81 -12.48 40.80 -27.35
C PRO A 81 -12.36 39.71 -26.30
N PHE A 82 -11.28 38.93 -26.34
CA PHE A 82 -10.99 37.98 -25.27
C PHE A 82 -10.91 38.68 -23.92
N SER A 83 -11.61 38.16 -22.92
CA SER A 83 -11.68 38.73 -21.58
C SER A 83 -10.96 37.89 -20.53
N HIS A 84 -10.82 36.60 -20.81
CA HIS A 84 -10.21 35.55 -20.01
C HIS A 84 -9.34 34.64 -20.91
N ASP A 85 -9.12 33.39 -20.50
CA ASP A 85 -8.40 32.35 -21.25
C ASP A 85 -8.98 32.18 -22.68
N PRO A 86 -8.21 32.52 -23.74
CA PRO A 86 -8.68 32.41 -25.11
C PRO A 86 -9.03 30.98 -25.55
N ARG A 87 -8.47 29.93 -24.92
CA ARG A 87 -8.82 28.53 -25.22
C ARG A 87 -10.25 28.25 -24.78
N THR A 88 -10.60 28.67 -23.56
CA THR A 88 -11.94 28.51 -23.01
C THR A 88 -12.96 29.30 -23.83
N GLU A 89 -12.70 30.57 -24.11
CA GLU A 89 -13.63 31.40 -24.88
C GLU A 89 -13.78 30.90 -26.34
N MET A 90 -12.68 30.48 -26.99
CA MET A 90 -12.73 29.88 -28.33
C MET A 90 -13.52 28.57 -28.34
N GLY A 91 -13.27 27.68 -27.37
CA GLY A 91 -14.02 26.42 -27.21
C GLY A 91 -15.51 26.65 -26.98
N GLN A 92 -15.88 27.62 -26.13
CA GLN A 92 -17.28 27.99 -25.90
C GLN A 92 -17.94 28.57 -27.17
N ALA A 93 -17.21 29.39 -27.94
CA ALA A 93 -17.68 29.91 -29.21
C ALA A 93 -17.89 28.81 -30.25
N LEU A 94 -17.01 27.80 -30.30
CA LEU A 94 -17.17 26.60 -31.11
C LEU A 94 -18.43 25.82 -30.72
N THR A 95 -18.61 25.54 -29.43
CA THR A 95 -19.80 24.87 -28.91
C THR A 95 -21.08 25.62 -29.29
N LEU A 96 -21.08 26.95 -29.18
CA LEU A 96 -22.23 27.77 -29.58
C LEU A 96 -22.45 27.74 -31.10
N ALA A 97 -21.41 27.90 -31.91
CA ALA A 97 -21.51 27.94 -33.37
C ALA A 97 -22.14 26.65 -33.92
N GLU A 98 -21.76 25.48 -33.40
CA GLU A 98 -22.30 24.19 -33.84
C GLU A 98 -23.72 23.89 -33.32
N SER A 99 -24.26 24.73 -32.44
CA SER A 99 -25.64 24.59 -31.95
C SER A 99 -26.67 25.10 -32.98
N GLU A 100 -27.93 24.76 -32.74
CA GLU A 100 -29.06 25.28 -33.51
C GLU A 100 -29.13 26.82 -33.47
N ALA A 101 -28.76 27.41 -32.34
CA ALA A 101 -28.73 28.86 -32.15
C ALA A 101 -27.57 29.54 -32.88
N GLY A 102 -26.43 28.86 -32.99
CA GLY A 102 -25.24 29.37 -33.67
C GLY A 102 -25.30 29.24 -35.19
N GLN A 103 -26.16 28.38 -35.73
CA GLN A 103 -26.37 28.17 -37.17
C GLN A 103 -25.08 27.85 -37.96
N GLY A 104 -24.08 27.28 -37.30
CA GLY A 104 -22.76 27.02 -37.87
C GLY A 104 -21.87 28.26 -38.02
N HIS A 105 -22.27 29.44 -37.54
CA HIS A 105 -21.50 30.66 -37.70
C HIS A 105 -20.52 30.89 -36.54
N LEU A 106 -19.25 30.53 -36.73
CA LEU A 106 -18.19 30.92 -35.79
C LEU A 106 -17.64 32.30 -36.19
N THR A 107 -18.05 33.34 -35.47
CA THR A 107 -17.60 34.71 -35.70
C THR A 107 -16.31 35.00 -34.94
N LEU A 108 -15.26 35.44 -35.64
CA LEU A 108 -13.93 35.71 -35.11
C LEU A 108 -13.50 37.15 -35.43
N THR A 109 -12.97 37.85 -34.43
CA THR A 109 -12.38 39.19 -34.60
C THR A 109 -10.93 39.04 -35.06
N ARG A 110 -10.68 39.17 -36.37
CA ARG A 110 -9.36 38.96 -36.99
C ARG A 110 -8.62 40.28 -37.17
N SER A 111 -7.36 40.33 -36.73
CA SER A 111 -6.38 41.35 -37.07
C SER A 111 -5.39 40.85 -38.12
N ARG A 112 -5.27 41.58 -39.24
CA ARG A 112 -4.33 41.32 -40.34
C ARG A 112 -3.72 42.64 -40.80
N ASN A 113 -2.38 42.73 -40.80
CA ASN A 113 -1.65 43.94 -41.22
C ASN A 113 -2.14 45.23 -40.52
N GLY A 114 -2.49 45.14 -39.23
CA GLY A 114 -2.99 46.27 -38.44
C GLY A 114 -4.45 46.66 -38.68
N ARG A 115 -5.20 45.91 -39.50
CA ARG A 115 -6.64 46.09 -39.69
C ARG A 115 -7.42 45.00 -38.95
N THR A 116 -8.46 45.38 -38.24
CA THR A 116 -9.34 44.47 -37.51
C THR A 116 -10.70 44.39 -38.22
N ASP A 117 -11.11 43.19 -38.59
CA ASP A 117 -12.40 42.90 -39.21
C ASP A 117 -13.03 41.66 -38.57
N GLU A 118 -14.36 41.56 -38.64
CA GLU A 118 -15.08 40.34 -38.27
C GLU A 118 -15.09 39.37 -39.46
N VAL A 119 -14.73 38.11 -39.21
CA VAL A 119 -14.82 37.02 -40.19
C VAL A 119 -15.66 35.88 -39.64
N VAL A 120 -16.35 35.17 -40.52
CA VAL A 120 -17.18 34.02 -40.14
C VAL A 120 -16.58 32.76 -40.74
N VAL A 121 -16.32 31.77 -39.89
CA VAL A 121 -15.95 30.40 -40.29
C VAL A 121 -17.22 29.55 -40.21
N GLN A 122 -17.61 28.94 -41.34
CA GLN A 122 -18.82 28.11 -41.41
C GLN A 122 -18.53 26.69 -40.94
N LEU A 123 -19.18 26.27 -39.86
CA LEU A 123 -19.06 24.95 -39.25
C LEU A 123 -20.33 24.11 -39.47
N PRO A 124 -20.24 22.77 -39.37
CA PRO A 124 -21.42 21.91 -39.35
C PRO A 124 -22.23 22.13 -38.07
N ILE A 125 -23.56 22.02 -38.18
CA ILE A 125 -24.47 22.06 -37.04
C ILE A 125 -24.55 20.65 -36.45
N LEU A 126 -24.11 20.49 -35.19
CA LEU A 126 -24.11 19.23 -34.45
C LEU A 126 -25.16 19.19 -33.31
N GLY A 127 -25.73 20.35 -32.98
CA GLY A 127 -26.72 20.54 -31.92
C GLY A 127 -26.11 21.02 -30.60
N THR A 128 -26.85 20.87 -29.51
CA THR A 128 -26.45 21.36 -28.17
C THR A 128 -26.09 20.20 -27.22
N TYR A 129 -25.09 20.39 -26.35
CA TYR A 129 -24.81 19.43 -25.28
C TYR A 129 -25.95 19.41 -24.25
N SER A 130 -26.46 18.21 -23.95
CA SER A 130 -27.48 18.03 -22.92
C SER A 130 -26.94 18.28 -21.50
N ALA A 131 -27.84 18.51 -20.54
CA ALA A 131 -27.49 18.66 -19.12
C ALA A 131 -26.86 17.41 -18.48
N THR A 132 -26.89 16.26 -19.16
CA THR A 132 -26.30 14.99 -18.71
C THR A 132 -25.23 14.46 -19.66
N ALA A 133 -24.69 15.29 -20.56
CA ALA A 133 -23.72 14.86 -21.57
C ALA A 133 -22.55 14.07 -20.93
N PRO A 134 -22.09 12.97 -21.56
CA PRO A 134 -22.51 12.43 -22.86
C PRO A 134 -23.83 11.63 -22.84
N TYR A 135 -24.42 11.35 -21.68
CA TYR A 135 -25.67 10.62 -21.57
C TYR A 135 -26.85 11.43 -22.11
N ASN A 136 -27.76 10.76 -22.82
CA ASN A 136 -28.97 11.37 -23.38
C ASN A 136 -28.70 12.63 -24.23
N CYS A 137 -27.55 12.65 -24.93
CA CYS A 137 -27.08 13.81 -25.66
C CYS A 137 -26.96 13.51 -27.17
N PRO A 138 -27.85 14.05 -28.03
CA PRO A 138 -27.77 13.86 -29.48
C PRO A 138 -26.44 14.33 -30.08
N LYS A 139 -25.92 15.50 -29.66
CA LYS A 139 -24.60 16.00 -30.10
C LYS A 139 -23.48 15.00 -29.82
N SER A 140 -23.37 14.51 -28.58
CA SER A 140 -22.37 13.50 -28.18
C SER A 140 -22.47 12.22 -28.98
N LYS A 141 -23.70 11.74 -29.25
CA LYS A 141 -23.92 10.56 -30.08
C LYS A 141 -23.42 10.77 -31.51
N LEU A 142 -23.76 11.90 -32.14
CA LEU A 142 -23.32 12.23 -33.49
C LEU A 142 -21.79 12.33 -33.59
N ILE A 143 -21.16 12.99 -32.61
CA ILE A 143 -19.69 13.08 -32.53
C ILE A 143 -19.05 11.70 -32.43
N LEU A 144 -19.61 10.81 -31.60
CA LEU A 144 -19.11 9.43 -31.47
C LEU A 144 -19.21 8.66 -32.78
N GLU A 145 -20.37 8.71 -33.45
CA GLU A 145 -20.61 7.99 -34.71
C GLU A 145 -19.67 8.46 -35.83
N GLN A 146 -19.53 9.78 -36.00
CA GLN A 146 -18.62 10.37 -36.99
C GLN A 146 -17.15 10.05 -36.68
N GLY A 147 -16.74 10.19 -35.42
CA GLY A 147 -15.37 9.91 -34.99
C GLY A 147 -15.00 8.44 -35.12
N CYS A 148 -15.88 7.51 -34.72
CA CYS A 148 -15.63 6.08 -34.91
C CYS A 148 -15.53 5.70 -36.39
N SER A 149 -16.39 6.27 -37.24
CA SER A 149 -16.35 6.04 -38.69
C SER A 149 -15.01 6.50 -39.30
N GLU A 150 -14.56 7.71 -38.97
CA GLU A 150 -13.27 8.21 -39.43
C GLU A 150 -12.09 7.41 -38.87
N LEU A 151 -12.13 7.08 -37.57
CA LEU A 151 -11.09 6.28 -36.94
C LEU A 151 -10.95 4.91 -37.63
N ALA A 152 -12.07 4.23 -37.91
CA ALA A 152 -12.07 2.97 -38.64
C ALA A 152 -11.50 3.12 -40.06
N ARG A 153 -11.85 4.20 -40.77
CA ARG A 153 -11.31 4.50 -42.11
C ARG A 153 -9.78 4.67 -42.07
N ARG A 154 -9.26 5.39 -41.07
CA ARG A 154 -7.82 5.58 -40.88
C ARG A 154 -7.13 4.28 -40.46
N MET A 155 -7.70 3.53 -39.52
CA MET A 155 -7.19 2.22 -39.10
C MET A 155 -7.11 1.18 -40.23
N ALA A 156 -7.94 1.32 -41.26
CA ALA A 156 -7.93 0.45 -42.42
C ALA A 156 -6.75 0.72 -43.37
N THR A 157 -6.03 1.84 -43.26
CA THR A 157 -4.87 2.10 -44.14
C THR A 157 -3.68 1.20 -43.76
N PRO A 158 -2.89 0.71 -44.74
CA PRO A 158 -1.80 -0.23 -44.47
C PRO A 158 -0.70 0.30 -43.54
N ASP A 159 -0.50 1.62 -43.53
CA ASP A 159 0.55 2.34 -42.83
C ASP A 159 0.13 2.91 -41.47
N TYR A 160 -1.16 2.88 -41.13
CA TYR A 160 -1.69 3.50 -39.90
C TYR A 160 -0.94 3.10 -38.64
N ALA A 161 -0.60 1.82 -38.50
CA ALA A 161 0.06 1.27 -37.32
C ALA A 161 1.59 1.45 -37.29
N GLN A 162 2.23 1.88 -38.37
CA GLN A 162 3.70 1.82 -38.53
C GLN A 162 4.48 2.75 -37.58
N HIS A 163 3.80 3.72 -36.96
CA HIS A 163 4.42 4.73 -36.08
C HIS A 163 3.59 5.04 -34.82
N LEU A 164 2.55 4.25 -34.51
CA LEU A 164 1.73 4.51 -33.33
C LEU A 164 2.36 3.95 -32.07
N ASP A 165 2.36 4.77 -31.03
CA ASP A 165 2.65 4.32 -29.67
C ASP A 165 1.61 3.25 -29.24
N PRO A 166 2.02 2.19 -28.50
CA PRO A 166 1.10 1.15 -28.07
C PRO A 166 -0.11 1.64 -27.25
N ILE A 167 0.02 2.76 -26.54
CA ILE A 167 -1.07 3.34 -25.74
C ILE A 167 -2.20 3.87 -26.64
N PRO A 168 -2.00 4.91 -27.49
CA PRO A 168 -3.04 5.39 -28.40
C PRO A 168 -3.54 4.30 -29.35
N ARG A 169 -2.67 3.38 -29.79
CA ARG A 169 -3.09 2.24 -30.62
C ARG A 169 -4.14 1.35 -29.91
N SER A 170 -3.90 1.02 -28.64
CA SER A 170 -4.83 0.23 -27.82
C SER A 170 -6.14 0.99 -27.54
N LEU A 171 -6.03 2.30 -27.23
CA LEU A 171 -7.19 3.15 -26.96
C LEU A 171 -8.07 3.36 -28.20
N ASN A 172 -7.47 3.46 -29.39
CA ASN A 172 -8.19 3.57 -30.66
C ASN A 172 -8.99 2.30 -30.96
N ALA A 173 -8.40 1.13 -30.74
CA ALA A 173 -9.12 -0.14 -30.87
C ALA A 173 -10.23 -0.31 -29.80
N LEU A 174 -9.96 0.10 -28.55
CA LEU A 174 -10.96 0.11 -27.47
C LEU A 174 -12.14 1.02 -27.78
N ALA A 175 -11.93 2.19 -28.40
CA ALA A 175 -13.01 3.10 -28.77
C ALA A 175 -13.94 2.48 -29.83
N LEU A 176 -13.39 1.83 -30.86
CA LEU A 176 -14.20 1.09 -31.84
C LEU A 176 -14.95 -0.08 -31.18
N LEU A 177 -14.31 -0.81 -30.26
CA LEU A 177 -14.98 -1.87 -29.51
C LEU A 177 -16.12 -1.33 -28.61
N ALA A 178 -15.90 -0.18 -27.96
CA ALA A 178 -16.87 0.48 -27.09
C ALA A 178 -18.10 1.01 -27.85
N SER A 179 -17.96 1.30 -29.15
CA SER A 179 -19.10 1.68 -30.02
C SER A 179 -20.14 0.55 -30.13
N GLY A 180 -19.68 -0.71 -30.03
CA GLY A 180 -20.52 -1.88 -30.23
C GLY A 180 -20.99 -2.10 -31.67
N ASP A 181 -20.42 -1.40 -32.65
CA ASP A 181 -20.74 -1.59 -34.06
C ASP A 181 -20.00 -2.83 -34.62
N PRO A 182 -20.72 -3.87 -35.07
CA PRO A 182 -20.10 -5.10 -35.56
C PRO A 182 -19.30 -4.91 -36.86
N SER A 183 -19.53 -3.84 -37.63
CA SER A 183 -18.80 -3.57 -38.88
C SER A 183 -17.31 -3.30 -38.65
N PHE A 184 -16.92 -2.88 -37.45
CA PHE A 184 -15.52 -2.63 -37.09
C PHE A 184 -14.77 -3.89 -36.61
N LEU A 185 -15.47 -5.00 -36.34
CA LEU A 185 -14.87 -6.20 -35.76
C LEU A 185 -13.65 -6.74 -36.54
N PRO A 186 -13.62 -6.77 -37.90
CA PRO A 186 -12.44 -7.23 -38.62
C PRO A 186 -11.18 -6.39 -38.33
N LEU A 187 -11.33 -5.06 -38.19
CA LEU A 187 -10.24 -4.17 -37.82
C LEU A 187 -9.81 -4.40 -36.37
N ILE A 188 -10.77 -4.53 -35.45
CA ILE A 188 -10.49 -4.77 -34.03
C ILE A 188 -9.77 -6.12 -33.85
N GLN A 189 -10.17 -7.16 -34.58
CA GLN A 189 -9.52 -8.47 -34.53
C GLN A 189 -8.06 -8.41 -34.99
N LYS A 190 -7.75 -7.65 -36.04
CA LYS A 190 -6.37 -7.40 -36.48
C LYS A 190 -5.54 -6.73 -35.38
N GLU A 191 -6.11 -5.75 -34.68
CA GLU A 191 -5.43 -5.12 -33.55
C GLU A 191 -5.28 -6.07 -32.35
N ALA A 192 -6.26 -6.93 -32.09
CA ALA A 192 -6.18 -7.94 -31.03
C ALA A 192 -5.05 -8.96 -31.30
N GLN A 193 -4.81 -9.34 -32.55
CA GLN A 193 -3.67 -10.19 -32.93
C GLN A 193 -2.33 -9.50 -32.69
N TRP A 194 -2.24 -8.20 -32.97
CA TRP A 194 -1.05 -7.41 -32.60
C TRP A 194 -0.86 -7.37 -31.09
N ALA A 195 -1.91 -7.07 -30.32
CA ALA A 195 -1.84 -7.00 -28.87
C ALA A 195 -1.44 -8.36 -28.25
N ALA A 196 -1.98 -9.46 -28.76
CA ALA A 196 -1.62 -10.83 -28.33
C ALA A 196 -0.13 -11.15 -28.54
N SER A 197 0.49 -10.65 -29.61
CA SER A 197 1.92 -10.86 -29.89
C SER A 197 2.85 -9.83 -29.24
N TYR A 198 2.32 -8.80 -28.58
CA TYR A 198 3.11 -7.71 -28.01
C TYR A 198 4.12 -8.21 -26.96
N ARG A 199 5.34 -7.64 -27.00
CA ARG A 199 6.40 -7.77 -26.00
C ARG A 199 7.14 -6.44 -25.90
N ASN A 200 7.58 -6.12 -24.69
CA ASN A 200 8.51 -5.02 -24.47
C ASN A 200 9.26 -5.27 -23.16
N GLU A 201 10.56 -5.00 -23.17
CA GLU A 201 11.43 -5.04 -21.97
C GLU A 201 11.71 -3.63 -21.43
N GLY A 202 11.68 -2.59 -22.29
CA GLY A 202 11.92 -1.20 -21.92
C GLY A 202 10.62 -0.44 -21.66
N MET A 203 10.48 0.17 -20.48
CA MET A 203 9.26 0.89 -20.08
C MET A 203 8.00 -0.01 -20.08
N ALA A 204 8.16 -1.33 -19.92
CA ALA A 204 7.12 -2.33 -20.12
C ALA A 204 5.81 -2.02 -19.37
N THR A 205 5.92 -1.47 -18.15
CA THR A 205 4.77 -1.21 -17.28
C THR A 205 3.82 -0.14 -17.83
N TRP A 206 4.33 0.80 -18.64
CA TRP A 206 3.54 1.83 -19.30
C TRP A 206 2.63 1.25 -20.39
N TYR A 207 3.12 0.25 -21.12
CA TYR A 207 2.42 -0.30 -22.27
C TYR A 207 1.53 -1.50 -21.91
N TYR A 208 2.02 -2.40 -21.06
CA TYR A 208 1.32 -3.65 -20.74
C TYR A 208 -0.08 -3.42 -20.16
N GLY A 209 -0.28 -2.37 -19.37
CA GLY A 209 -1.59 -2.02 -18.83
C GLY A 209 -2.64 -1.80 -19.94
N TYR A 210 -2.33 -0.96 -20.93
CA TYR A 210 -3.27 -0.65 -22.01
C TYR A 210 -3.44 -1.79 -23.02
N VAL A 211 -2.34 -2.47 -23.37
CA VAL A 211 -2.38 -3.62 -24.30
C VAL A 211 -3.18 -4.78 -23.72
N THR A 212 -2.92 -5.14 -22.45
CA THR A 212 -3.63 -6.23 -21.76
C THR A 212 -5.09 -5.87 -21.52
N MET A 213 -5.38 -4.61 -21.18
CA MET A 213 -6.75 -4.10 -21.02
C MET A 213 -7.56 -4.24 -22.31
N PHE A 214 -6.99 -3.83 -23.45
CA PHE A 214 -7.63 -4.01 -24.76
C PHE A 214 -7.90 -5.49 -25.07
N LEU A 215 -6.90 -6.36 -24.89
CA LEU A 215 -7.05 -7.78 -25.20
C LEU A 215 -8.10 -8.47 -24.30
N ALA A 216 -8.16 -8.10 -23.02
CA ALA A 216 -9.16 -8.59 -22.08
C ALA A 216 -10.58 -8.13 -22.46
N GLU A 217 -10.77 -6.84 -22.75
CA GLU A 217 -12.07 -6.30 -23.18
C GLU A 217 -12.53 -6.90 -24.49
N TYR A 218 -11.62 -7.08 -25.46
CA TYR A 218 -11.89 -7.79 -26.71
C TYR A 218 -12.40 -9.21 -26.43
N LYS A 219 -11.67 -9.99 -25.62
CA LYS A 219 -12.08 -11.35 -25.24
C LYS A 219 -13.47 -11.37 -24.60
N ILE A 220 -13.73 -10.46 -23.66
CA ILE A 220 -15.01 -10.35 -22.95
C ILE A 220 -16.15 -9.97 -23.91
N ALA A 221 -15.89 -9.09 -24.87
CA ALA A 221 -16.91 -8.57 -25.78
C ALA A 221 -17.23 -9.52 -26.93
N THR A 222 -16.24 -10.25 -27.47
CA THR A 222 -16.40 -11.10 -28.67
C THR A 222 -16.51 -12.59 -28.35
N GLY A 223 -16.00 -13.03 -27.20
CA GLY A 223 -15.89 -14.44 -26.86
C GLY A 223 -14.75 -15.17 -27.60
N ASP A 224 -13.89 -14.48 -28.34
CA ASP A 224 -12.79 -15.09 -29.11
C ASP A 224 -11.73 -15.75 -28.20
N ASP A 225 -11.80 -17.07 -28.02
CA ASP A 225 -10.84 -17.83 -27.20
C ASP A 225 -9.42 -17.91 -27.77
N SER A 226 -9.20 -17.54 -29.04
CA SER A 226 -7.87 -17.64 -29.66
C SER A 226 -6.82 -16.75 -28.99
N VAL A 227 -7.24 -15.66 -28.35
CA VAL A 227 -6.34 -14.73 -27.65
C VAL A 227 -6.05 -15.12 -26.20
N MET A 228 -6.75 -16.11 -25.64
CA MET A 228 -6.62 -16.47 -24.22
C MET A 228 -5.22 -16.89 -23.78
N PRO A 229 -4.44 -17.68 -24.56
CA PRO A 229 -3.07 -18.02 -24.18
C PRO A 229 -2.18 -16.79 -23.99
N ASP A 230 -2.28 -15.82 -24.90
CA ASP A 230 -1.49 -14.60 -24.86
C ASP A 230 -1.98 -13.59 -23.83
N LEU A 231 -3.31 -13.50 -23.62
CA LEU A 231 -3.87 -12.72 -22.52
C LEU A 231 -3.36 -13.24 -21.16
N LYS A 232 -3.38 -14.56 -20.96
CA LYS A 232 -2.84 -15.18 -19.75
C LYS A 232 -1.36 -14.87 -19.59
N ARG A 233 -0.58 -14.96 -20.68
CA ARG A 233 0.86 -14.67 -20.65
C ARG A 233 1.15 -13.21 -20.27
N LEU A 234 0.52 -12.22 -20.91
CA LEU A 234 0.70 -10.80 -20.58
C LEU A 234 0.34 -10.50 -19.12
N ALA A 235 -0.78 -11.06 -18.65
CA ALA A 235 -1.22 -10.89 -17.27
C ALA A 235 -0.22 -11.50 -16.26
N LEU A 236 0.35 -12.67 -16.57
CA LEU A 236 1.33 -13.32 -15.70
C LEU A 236 2.71 -12.64 -15.73
N GLU A 237 3.17 -12.18 -16.89
CA GLU A 237 4.40 -11.37 -17.01
C GLU A 237 4.27 -10.09 -16.16
N ALA A 238 3.13 -9.40 -16.23
CA ALA A 238 2.85 -8.22 -15.41
C ALA A 238 2.74 -8.55 -13.90
N ALA A 239 2.05 -9.63 -13.53
CA ALA A 239 1.90 -10.05 -12.14
C ALA A 239 3.24 -10.47 -11.51
N GLN A 240 4.07 -11.21 -12.24
CA GLN A 240 5.41 -11.62 -11.80
C GLN A 240 6.39 -10.45 -11.79
N GLY A 241 6.16 -9.44 -12.63
CA GLY A 241 6.92 -8.19 -12.66
C GLY A 241 6.55 -7.19 -11.56
N GLN A 242 5.64 -7.53 -10.65
CA GLN A 242 5.26 -6.69 -9.52
C GLN A 242 6.27 -6.77 -8.37
N SER A 243 6.51 -5.66 -7.70
CA SER A 243 7.29 -5.62 -6.46
C SER A 243 6.63 -6.38 -5.31
N ALA A 244 7.43 -6.72 -4.29
CA ALA A 244 6.96 -7.34 -3.07
C ALA A 244 5.86 -6.53 -2.34
N VAL A 245 5.83 -5.21 -2.51
CA VAL A 245 4.87 -4.29 -1.87
C VAL A 245 3.65 -3.94 -2.72
N GLY A 246 3.45 -4.62 -3.86
CA GLY A 246 2.25 -4.45 -4.68
C GLY A 246 2.28 -3.34 -5.74
N SER A 247 3.47 -2.84 -6.05
CA SER A 247 3.65 -1.75 -7.03
C SER A 247 4.60 -2.10 -8.18
N TRP A 248 4.69 -1.22 -9.18
CA TRP A 248 5.59 -1.34 -10.35
C TRP A 248 6.42 -0.07 -10.54
N GLY A 249 7.58 -0.18 -11.18
CA GLY A 249 8.38 0.96 -11.63
C GLY A 249 8.20 1.23 -13.13
N HIS A 250 9.19 1.83 -13.78
CA HIS A 250 9.23 1.94 -15.25
C HIS A 250 9.34 0.56 -15.94
N GLY A 251 10.11 -0.34 -15.33
CA GLY A 251 10.20 -1.74 -15.72
C GLY A 251 9.60 -2.65 -14.66
N PHE A 252 9.61 -3.95 -14.95
CA PHE A 252 9.27 -4.98 -13.98
C PHE A 252 10.32 -5.07 -12.86
N ALA A 253 9.90 -5.60 -11.71
CA ALA A 253 10.73 -5.76 -10.53
C ALA A 253 11.97 -6.63 -10.82
N LYS A 254 13.04 -6.36 -10.07
CA LYS A 254 14.28 -7.15 -10.12
C LYS A 254 14.04 -8.56 -9.56
N PRO A 255 14.96 -9.52 -9.81
CA PRO A 255 14.83 -10.88 -9.28
C PRO A 255 14.69 -10.97 -7.74
N ASP A 256 15.17 -9.97 -7.01
CA ASP A 256 15.03 -9.88 -5.55
C ASP A 256 13.67 -9.30 -5.09
N GLY A 257 12.76 -9.03 -6.03
CA GLY A 257 11.42 -8.51 -5.78
C GLY A 257 11.33 -7.00 -5.56
N ARG A 258 12.44 -6.25 -5.65
CA ARG A 258 12.46 -4.79 -5.48
C ARG A 258 12.31 -4.06 -6.81
N LEU A 259 11.79 -2.84 -6.75
CA LEU A 259 11.76 -1.94 -7.90
C LEU A 259 13.14 -1.33 -8.16
N GLY A 260 13.58 -1.40 -9.42
CA GLY A 260 14.77 -0.71 -9.88
C GLY A 260 14.51 0.74 -10.27
N GLY A 261 15.56 1.57 -10.19
CA GLY A 261 15.49 2.97 -10.62
C GLY A 261 14.57 3.81 -9.73
N TYR A 262 13.63 4.56 -10.35
CA TYR A 262 12.76 5.55 -9.69
C TYR A 262 11.72 4.95 -8.71
N GLY A 263 11.80 3.66 -8.41
CA GLY A 263 10.90 3.02 -7.46
C GLY A 263 9.46 2.99 -8.00
N MET A 264 8.50 3.13 -7.09
CA MET A 264 7.07 2.97 -7.39
C MET A 264 6.50 4.07 -8.30
N MET A 265 5.77 3.64 -9.34
CA MET A 265 5.09 4.50 -10.30
C MET A 265 3.60 4.13 -10.41
N ASN A 266 2.75 4.87 -9.69
CA ASN A 266 1.33 4.56 -9.63
C ASN A 266 0.56 4.87 -10.92
N SER A 267 1.05 5.78 -11.78
CA SER A 267 0.39 6.13 -13.05
C SER A 267 0.38 4.96 -14.06
N PRO A 268 1.49 4.22 -14.29
CA PRO A 268 1.42 2.95 -15.02
C PRO A 268 0.90 1.76 -14.17
N GLY A 269 1.08 1.78 -12.84
CA GLY A 269 0.63 0.71 -11.95
C GLY A 269 -0.90 0.54 -11.86
N LEU A 270 -1.66 1.64 -11.95
CA LEU A 270 -3.12 1.60 -11.94
C LEU A 270 -3.71 0.95 -13.20
N PRO A 271 -3.36 1.36 -14.44
CA PRO A 271 -3.77 0.67 -15.67
C PRO A 271 -3.36 -0.80 -15.69
N LEU A 272 -2.17 -1.14 -15.19
CA LEU A 272 -1.76 -2.53 -15.01
C LEU A 272 -2.73 -3.27 -14.09
N THR A 273 -3.01 -2.73 -12.90
CA THR A 273 -3.94 -3.36 -11.96
C THR A 273 -5.34 -3.53 -12.56
N ILE A 274 -5.86 -2.52 -13.26
CA ILE A 274 -7.12 -2.61 -14.01
C ILE A 274 -7.07 -3.76 -15.03
N SER A 275 -5.98 -3.84 -15.80
CA SER A 275 -5.80 -4.89 -16.81
C SER A 275 -5.73 -6.29 -16.22
N LEU A 276 -5.14 -6.47 -15.04
CA LEU A 276 -5.10 -7.74 -14.32
C LEU A 276 -6.50 -8.14 -13.83
N VAL A 277 -7.27 -7.18 -13.30
CA VAL A 277 -8.66 -7.41 -12.92
C VAL A 277 -9.50 -7.80 -14.14
N LEU A 278 -9.33 -7.11 -15.27
CA LEU A 278 -10.05 -7.43 -16.51
C LEU A 278 -9.61 -8.78 -17.10
N ALA A 279 -8.33 -9.14 -17.02
CA ALA A 279 -7.85 -10.47 -17.44
C ALA A 279 -8.51 -11.57 -16.60
N ARG A 280 -8.70 -11.35 -15.29
CA ARG A 280 -9.45 -12.26 -14.42
C ARG A 280 -10.92 -12.36 -14.85
N GLU A 281 -11.59 -11.24 -15.10
CA GLU A 281 -12.97 -11.21 -15.62
C GLU A 281 -13.10 -11.88 -17.00
N ALA A 282 -12.06 -11.81 -17.83
CA ALA A 282 -11.98 -12.48 -19.13
C ALA A 282 -11.75 -14.00 -19.02
N GLY A 283 -11.47 -14.52 -17.82
CA GLY A 283 -11.34 -15.95 -17.55
C GLY A 283 -9.92 -16.45 -17.26
N VAL A 284 -8.93 -15.56 -17.10
CA VAL A 284 -7.58 -15.96 -16.65
C VAL A 284 -7.65 -16.39 -15.18
N LYS A 285 -7.28 -17.65 -14.92
CA LYS A 285 -7.23 -18.23 -13.57
C LYS A 285 -5.80 -18.61 -13.22
N ASP A 286 -5.22 -17.91 -12.25
CA ASP A 286 -3.90 -18.18 -11.71
C ASP A 286 -3.71 -17.52 -10.33
N PRO A 287 -3.19 -18.23 -9.31
CA PRO A 287 -2.97 -17.63 -7.98
C PRO A 287 -2.01 -16.43 -7.99
N ALA A 288 -1.05 -16.37 -8.92
CA ALA A 288 -0.14 -15.24 -9.03
C ALA A 288 -0.86 -13.95 -9.43
N LEU A 289 -1.90 -14.07 -10.28
CA LEU A 289 -2.74 -12.95 -10.71
C LEU A 289 -3.55 -12.39 -9.52
N ASP A 290 -4.20 -13.27 -8.75
CA ASP A 290 -5.00 -12.87 -7.60
C ASP A 290 -4.14 -12.22 -6.51
N LEU A 291 -2.96 -12.79 -6.23
CA LEU A 291 -2.01 -12.21 -5.29
C LEU A 291 -1.54 -10.82 -5.73
N ALA A 292 -1.26 -10.63 -7.02
CA ALA A 292 -0.82 -9.33 -7.54
C ALA A 292 -1.91 -8.26 -7.39
N ILE A 293 -3.17 -8.61 -7.69
CA ILE A 293 -4.32 -7.73 -7.48
C ILE A 293 -4.46 -7.40 -5.99
N GLU A 294 -4.39 -8.39 -5.10
CA GLU A 294 -4.52 -8.17 -3.65
C GLU A 294 -3.47 -7.19 -3.12
N ARG A 295 -2.21 -7.36 -3.52
CA ARG A 295 -1.11 -6.48 -3.10
C ARG A 295 -1.30 -5.04 -3.59
N SER A 296 -1.69 -4.85 -4.86
CA SER A 296 -2.04 -3.52 -5.37
C SER A 296 -3.16 -2.88 -4.55
N MET A 297 -4.21 -3.65 -4.22
CA MET A 297 -5.35 -3.11 -3.49
C MET A 297 -5.02 -2.79 -2.02
N LYS A 298 -4.14 -3.56 -1.36
CA LYS A 298 -3.61 -3.21 -0.01
C LYS A 298 -2.96 -1.82 -0.01
N LEU A 299 -2.18 -1.50 -1.04
CA LEU A 299 -1.57 -0.18 -1.22
C LEU A 299 -2.64 0.90 -1.52
N LEU A 300 -3.48 0.69 -2.53
CA LEU A 300 -4.36 1.74 -3.07
C LEU A 300 -5.46 2.15 -2.09
N ARG A 301 -6.00 1.20 -1.30
CA ARG A 301 -7.01 1.47 -0.27
C ARG A 301 -6.52 2.47 0.78
N PHE A 302 -5.21 2.56 1.01
CA PHE A 302 -4.67 3.55 1.92
C PHE A 302 -5.06 4.97 1.52
N TYR A 303 -5.16 5.31 0.24
CA TYR A 303 -5.38 6.70 -0.21
C TYR A 303 -6.86 7.14 -0.21
N VAL A 304 -7.80 6.21 -0.03
CA VAL A 304 -9.25 6.51 0.01
C VAL A 304 -9.54 7.48 1.17
N GLY A 305 -10.16 8.62 0.85
CA GLY A 305 -10.49 9.68 1.82
C GLY A 305 -9.33 10.63 2.18
N LYS A 306 -8.14 10.46 1.61
CA LYS A 306 -6.92 11.17 2.06
C LYS A 306 -6.31 12.12 1.03
N GLY A 307 -6.50 11.84 -0.25
CA GLY A 307 -5.97 12.65 -1.36
C GLY A 307 -5.86 11.84 -2.64
N ALA A 308 -5.35 12.47 -3.70
CA ALA A 308 -4.99 11.75 -4.91
C ALA A 308 -3.83 10.78 -4.65
N ILE A 309 -3.77 9.69 -5.40
CA ILE A 309 -2.69 8.70 -5.30
C ILE A 309 -1.41 9.36 -5.85
N PRO A 310 -0.30 9.43 -5.10
CA PRO A 310 0.90 10.14 -5.55
C PRO A 310 1.78 9.28 -6.47
N TYR A 311 2.85 9.85 -7.03
CA TYR A 311 4.00 9.05 -7.46
C TYR A 311 4.83 8.59 -6.25
N GLY A 312 5.47 7.42 -6.36
CA GLY A 312 6.29 6.87 -5.28
C GLY A 312 5.50 6.55 -4.01
N ASP A 313 6.23 6.04 -3.02
CA ASP A 313 5.72 6.02 -1.64
C ASP A 313 5.79 7.46 -1.13
N HIS A 314 4.81 8.29 -1.43
CA HIS A 314 4.74 9.68 -0.96
C HIS A 314 3.47 9.91 -0.15
N HIS A 315 3.35 11.11 0.42
CA HIS A 315 2.11 11.53 1.08
C HIS A 315 0.98 11.55 0.04
N PRO A 316 -0.30 11.32 0.46
CA PRO A 316 -1.43 11.57 -0.43
C PRO A 316 -1.30 12.94 -1.09
N TRP A 317 -1.49 12.99 -2.41
CA TRP A 317 -1.36 14.23 -3.16
C TRP A 317 -2.59 15.11 -2.92
N ILE A 318 -2.35 16.32 -2.41
CA ILE A 318 -3.40 17.25 -1.99
C ILE A 318 -3.20 18.67 -2.55
N GLU A 319 -2.26 18.87 -3.48
CA GLU A 319 -2.13 20.16 -4.19
C GLU A 319 -3.30 20.39 -5.15
N THR A 320 -3.77 19.32 -5.79
CA THR A 320 -4.88 19.28 -6.76
C THR A 320 -5.72 18.03 -6.53
N HIS A 321 -6.98 18.03 -7.02
CA HIS A 321 -7.89 16.88 -6.89
C HIS A 321 -7.53 15.71 -7.80
N GLU A 322 -6.58 15.89 -8.72
CA GLU A 322 -6.08 14.85 -9.59
C GLU A 322 -4.57 15.00 -9.77
N ASP A 323 -3.90 13.88 -10.02
CA ASP A 323 -2.49 13.82 -10.43
C ASP A 323 -2.33 12.77 -11.53
N ASN A 324 -2.13 13.21 -12.78
CA ASN A 324 -1.88 12.36 -13.96
C ASN A 324 -2.92 11.25 -14.20
N GLY A 325 -4.21 11.55 -13.96
CA GLY A 325 -5.37 10.69 -14.21
C GLY A 325 -5.59 9.57 -13.18
N LYS A 326 -4.81 9.53 -12.11
CA LYS A 326 -4.79 8.41 -11.14
C LYS A 326 -6.09 8.29 -10.35
N CYS A 327 -6.78 9.38 -10.01
CA CYS A 327 -8.10 9.31 -9.38
C CYS A 327 -9.14 8.76 -10.37
N GLY A 328 -9.12 9.19 -11.63
CA GLY A 328 -9.99 8.63 -12.66
C GLY A 328 -9.78 7.12 -12.87
N MET A 329 -8.53 6.68 -12.94
CA MET A 329 -8.16 5.25 -13.01
C MET A 329 -8.64 4.49 -11.77
N ALA A 330 -8.40 5.03 -10.57
CA ALA A 330 -8.79 4.39 -9.32
C ALA A 330 -10.31 4.28 -9.18
N ALA A 331 -11.08 5.31 -9.55
CA ALA A 331 -12.54 5.28 -9.53
C ALA A 331 -13.08 4.11 -10.36
N VAL A 332 -12.54 3.90 -11.57
CA VAL A 332 -12.89 2.77 -12.44
C VAL A 332 -12.46 1.44 -11.80
N LEU A 333 -11.23 1.33 -11.30
CA LEU A 333 -10.71 0.11 -10.67
C LEU A 333 -11.57 -0.36 -9.49
N PHE A 334 -11.82 0.54 -8.52
CA PHE A 334 -12.63 0.23 -7.34
C PHE A 334 -14.07 -0.14 -7.73
N ASN A 335 -14.63 0.51 -8.76
CA ASN A 335 -15.95 0.18 -9.24
C ASN A 335 -16.00 -1.24 -9.86
N ILE A 336 -15.03 -1.62 -10.69
CA ILE A 336 -14.94 -2.98 -11.25
C ILE A 336 -14.82 -4.03 -10.13
N LEU A 337 -14.13 -3.72 -9.05
CA LEU A 337 -13.99 -4.60 -7.88
C LEU A 337 -15.22 -4.62 -6.97
N GLY A 338 -16.18 -3.70 -7.15
CA GLY A 338 -17.37 -3.60 -6.32
C GLY A 338 -17.15 -2.89 -4.97
N GLU A 339 -16.10 -2.06 -4.86
CA GLU A 339 -15.73 -1.34 -3.65
C GLU A 339 -16.22 0.11 -3.68
N SER A 340 -17.46 0.33 -3.23
CA SER A 340 -18.17 1.62 -3.36
C SER A 340 -17.44 2.81 -2.75
N LYS A 341 -16.86 2.67 -1.55
CA LYS A 341 -16.18 3.78 -0.84
C LYS A 341 -15.00 4.34 -1.65
N GLY A 342 -14.18 3.47 -2.24
CA GLY A 342 -13.04 3.89 -3.06
C GLY A 342 -13.51 4.49 -4.38
N ALA A 343 -14.50 3.86 -5.02
CA ALA A 343 -15.06 4.34 -6.28
C ALA A 343 -15.70 5.75 -6.13
N GLU A 344 -16.47 5.97 -5.07
CA GLU A 344 -17.14 7.23 -4.77
C GLU A 344 -16.13 8.34 -4.50
N PHE A 345 -15.18 8.12 -3.58
CA PHE A 345 -14.17 9.12 -3.22
C PHE A 345 -13.37 9.58 -4.45
N PHE A 346 -12.84 8.65 -5.24
CA PHE A 346 -12.02 9.00 -6.40
C PHE A 346 -12.85 9.55 -7.57
N SER A 347 -14.14 9.20 -7.67
CA SER A 347 -15.06 9.82 -8.63
C SER A 347 -15.35 11.28 -8.27
N HIS A 348 -15.57 11.59 -6.99
CA HIS A 348 -15.75 12.96 -6.51
C HIS A 348 -14.48 13.80 -6.73
N MET A 349 -13.30 13.24 -6.44
CA MET A 349 -12.01 13.88 -6.76
C MET A 349 -11.89 14.16 -8.27
N SER A 350 -12.30 13.20 -9.11
CA SER A 350 -12.30 13.39 -10.56
C SER A 350 -13.26 14.50 -11.02
N LEU A 351 -14.46 14.59 -10.44
CA LEU A 351 -15.46 15.62 -10.73
C LEU A 351 -15.00 17.01 -10.27
N ALA A 352 -14.39 17.11 -9.10
CA ALA A 352 -13.83 18.36 -8.60
C ALA A 352 -12.62 18.84 -9.42
N SER A 353 -11.89 17.94 -10.08
CA SER A 353 -10.73 18.33 -10.89
C SER A 353 -11.13 18.83 -12.30
N HIS A 354 -10.93 20.12 -12.54
CA HIS A 354 -11.16 20.79 -13.82
C HIS A 354 -10.20 21.98 -14.01
N GLY A 355 -10.24 22.60 -15.19
CA GLY A 355 -9.44 23.79 -15.48
C GLY A 355 -7.93 23.52 -15.36
N PRO A 356 -7.17 24.42 -14.71
CA PRO A 356 -5.72 24.29 -14.54
C PRO A 356 -5.26 22.99 -13.86
N GLU A 357 -6.09 22.35 -13.02
CA GLU A 357 -5.73 21.06 -12.42
C GLU A 357 -5.61 19.94 -13.48
N ARG A 358 -6.43 20.01 -14.53
CA ARG A 358 -6.44 19.06 -15.64
C ARG A 358 -5.42 19.40 -16.73
N ASP A 359 -4.92 20.64 -16.76
CA ASP A 359 -3.85 21.10 -17.65
C ASP A 359 -2.44 20.67 -17.19
N CYS A 360 -2.32 20.00 -16.03
CA CYS A 360 -1.04 19.58 -15.47
C CYS A 360 -0.81 18.06 -15.55
N GLY A 361 0.41 17.63 -15.24
CA GLY A 361 0.76 16.22 -15.03
C GLY A 361 2.28 16.04 -15.14
N HIS A 362 2.82 14.99 -14.52
CA HIS A 362 4.28 14.78 -14.44
C HIS A 362 4.97 14.74 -15.82
N THR A 363 4.28 14.22 -16.83
CA THR A 363 4.78 14.03 -18.20
C THR A 363 3.94 14.78 -19.25
N GLY A 364 3.01 15.65 -18.81
CA GLY A 364 1.98 16.29 -19.63
C GLY A 364 0.57 15.94 -19.13
N ASN A 365 -0.47 16.46 -19.81
CA ASN A 365 -1.87 16.35 -19.36
C ASN A 365 -2.67 15.19 -20.00
N PHE A 366 -2.06 14.37 -20.88
CA PHE A 366 -2.77 13.32 -21.62
C PHE A 366 -3.59 12.38 -20.72
N PHE A 367 -2.99 11.79 -19.69
CA PHE A 367 -3.68 10.86 -18.80
C PHE A 367 -4.72 11.56 -17.92
N ASN A 368 -4.48 12.83 -17.58
CA ASN A 368 -5.43 13.67 -16.86
C ASN A 368 -6.73 13.86 -17.64
N ILE A 369 -6.65 14.00 -18.97
CA ILE A 369 -7.84 14.13 -19.83
C ILE A 369 -8.45 12.76 -20.14
N LEU A 370 -7.64 11.76 -20.51
CA LEU A 370 -8.10 10.41 -20.85
C LEU A 370 -8.99 9.80 -19.76
N TRP A 371 -8.58 9.90 -18.50
CA TRP A 371 -9.27 9.27 -17.39
C TRP A 371 -10.30 10.17 -16.69
N ALA A 372 -10.47 11.43 -17.14
CA ALA A 372 -11.45 12.34 -16.56
C ALA A 372 -12.88 11.79 -16.66
N MET A 373 -13.38 11.59 -17.88
CA MET A 373 -14.77 11.17 -18.08
C MET A 373 -15.06 9.76 -17.51
N PRO A 374 -14.19 8.74 -17.69
CA PRO A 374 -14.39 7.44 -17.04
C PRO A 374 -14.51 7.53 -15.51
N GLY A 375 -13.73 8.41 -14.87
CA GLY A 375 -13.81 8.65 -13.43
C GLY A 375 -15.06 9.40 -12.99
N VAL A 376 -15.42 10.49 -13.70
CA VAL A 376 -16.61 11.31 -13.40
C VAL A 376 -17.90 10.52 -13.60
N ALA A 377 -17.97 9.69 -14.64
CA ALA A 377 -19.15 8.90 -14.96
C ALA A 377 -19.54 7.88 -13.89
N GLN A 378 -18.63 7.52 -12.98
CA GLN A 378 -18.98 6.65 -11.85
C GLN A 378 -20.02 7.31 -10.94
N ALA A 379 -20.03 8.64 -10.82
CA ALA A 379 -21.02 9.41 -10.06
C ALA A 379 -22.33 9.70 -10.83
N GLY A 380 -22.47 9.17 -12.05
CA GLY A 380 -23.71 9.20 -12.81
C GLY A 380 -23.87 10.38 -13.79
N PRO A 381 -25.00 10.44 -14.54
CA PRO A 381 -25.19 11.35 -15.66
C PRO A 381 -25.19 12.85 -15.30
N ASN A 382 -25.68 13.23 -14.12
CA ASN A 382 -25.64 14.64 -13.68
C ASN A 382 -24.21 15.09 -13.39
N ALA A 383 -23.36 14.20 -12.85
CA ALA A 383 -21.95 14.48 -12.63
C ALA A 383 -21.22 14.73 -13.95
N THR A 384 -21.41 13.87 -14.94
CA THR A 384 -20.78 14.08 -16.26
C THR A 384 -21.27 15.36 -16.91
N GLY A 385 -22.57 15.64 -16.86
CA GLY A 385 -23.14 16.86 -17.42
C GLY A 385 -22.63 18.14 -16.77
N ALA A 386 -22.49 18.16 -15.43
CA ALA A 386 -21.91 19.29 -14.71
C ALA A 386 -20.44 19.52 -15.09
N TRP A 387 -19.63 18.46 -15.17
CA TRP A 387 -18.23 18.54 -15.56
C TRP A 387 -18.05 18.95 -17.04
N MET A 388 -18.88 18.40 -17.92
CA MET A 388 -18.96 18.79 -19.32
C MET A 388 -19.27 20.29 -19.46
N LYS A 389 -20.20 20.82 -18.67
CA LYS A 389 -20.53 22.25 -18.67
C LYS A 389 -19.38 23.14 -18.17
N GLU A 390 -18.69 22.75 -17.10
CA GLU A 390 -17.58 23.54 -16.53
C GLU A 390 -16.33 23.51 -17.45
N TYR A 391 -15.99 22.33 -17.97
CA TYR A 391 -14.71 22.10 -18.62
C TYR A 391 -14.80 21.25 -19.90
N GLY A 392 -15.46 20.10 -19.84
CA GLY A 392 -15.39 19.10 -20.91
C GLY A 392 -15.87 19.57 -22.28
N ASN A 393 -16.99 20.31 -22.36
CA ASN A 393 -17.62 20.72 -23.63
C ASN A 393 -16.67 21.58 -24.47
N TRP A 394 -16.21 22.70 -23.90
CA TRP A 394 -15.36 23.62 -24.64
C TRP A 394 -14.00 22.99 -24.93
N TYR A 395 -13.45 22.19 -24.02
CA TYR A 395 -12.15 21.55 -24.21
C TYR A 395 -12.21 20.48 -25.31
N PHE A 396 -13.25 19.66 -25.33
CA PHE A 396 -13.41 18.59 -26.31
C PHE A 396 -13.73 19.16 -27.70
N ASP A 397 -14.56 20.20 -27.78
CA ASP A 397 -14.82 20.91 -29.04
C ASP A 397 -13.56 21.64 -29.56
N LEU A 398 -12.70 22.15 -28.67
CA LEU A 398 -11.42 22.73 -29.04
C LEU A 398 -10.42 21.67 -29.55
N ALA A 399 -10.41 20.47 -28.96
CA ALA A 399 -9.51 19.38 -29.36
C ALA A 399 -9.96 18.65 -30.65
N ARG A 400 -11.26 18.61 -30.94
CA ARG A 400 -11.81 17.94 -32.13
C ARG A 400 -11.41 18.66 -33.41
N ARG A 401 -10.88 17.92 -34.38
CA ARG A 401 -10.54 18.44 -35.71
C ARG A 401 -11.74 18.40 -36.65
N TRP A 402 -11.62 19.16 -37.73
CA TRP A 402 -12.63 19.27 -38.78
C TRP A 402 -12.87 17.96 -39.54
N ASP A 403 -11.88 17.06 -39.53
CA ASP A 403 -11.93 15.73 -40.12
C ASP A 403 -12.45 14.65 -39.15
N HIS A 404 -13.01 15.04 -38.00
CA HIS A 404 -13.50 14.17 -36.92
C HIS A 404 -12.42 13.43 -36.11
N SER A 405 -11.13 13.61 -36.42
CA SER A 405 -10.03 13.11 -35.58
C SER A 405 -9.78 13.99 -34.35
N TYR A 406 -9.01 13.49 -33.40
CA TYR A 406 -8.51 14.28 -32.27
C TYR A 406 -6.99 14.19 -32.18
N LEU A 407 -6.35 15.34 -31.97
CA LEU A 407 -4.96 15.40 -31.56
C LEU A 407 -4.87 15.58 -30.05
N HIS A 408 -3.70 15.23 -29.51
CA HIS A 408 -3.39 15.62 -28.14
C HIS A 408 -3.43 17.15 -28.00
N GLN A 409 -4.23 17.63 -27.06
CA GLN A 409 -4.35 19.04 -26.71
C GLN A 409 -3.40 19.27 -25.52
N GLY A 410 -2.15 19.63 -25.84
CA GLY A 410 -1.07 19.74 -24.87
C GLY A 410 -1.32 20.81 -23.79
N PRO A 411 -0.59 20.72 -22.67
CA PRO A 411 -0.71 21.69 -21.59
C PRO A 411 -0.29 23.09 -22.06
N PRO A 412 -0.75 24.16 -21.39
CA PRO A 412 -0.31 25.54 -21.62
C PRO A 412 1.15 25.75 -21.24
N GLU A 413 2.12 25.10 -21.87
CA GLU A 413 3.55 25.19 -21.53
C GLU A 413 4.43 25.53 -22.75
N PRO A 414 5.51 26.32 -22.57
CA PRO A 414 6.39 26.70 -23.67
C PRO A 414 7.35 25.59 -24.12
N GLY A 415 7.45 24.50 -23.36
CA GLY A 415 8.39 23.41 -23.55
C GLY A 415 7.95 22.34 -24.56
N SER A 416 8.66 21.21 -24.56
CA SER A 416 8.32 20.03 -25.35
C SER A 416 7.26 19.19 -24.64
N ASP A 417 6.14 18.95 -25.31
CA ASP A 417 5.08 18.05 -24.89
C ASP A 417 5.45 16.59 -25.23
N SER A 418 5.44 15.71 -24.22
CA SER A 418 5.81 14.29 -24.38
C SER A 418 4.83 13.50 -25.26
N TYR A 419 3.63 14.02 -25.46
CA TYR A 419 2.55 13.38 -26.21
C TYR A 419 2.19 14.15 -27.49
N ALA A 420 3.07 15.07 -27.91
CA ALA A 420 2.93 15.76 -29.18
C ALA A 420 2.70 14.73 -30.31
N ASP A 421 1.79 15.07 -31.22
CA ASP A 421 1.42 14.26 -32.39
C ASP A 421 0.76 12.90 -32.11
N TRP A 422 0.44 12.56 -30.86
CA TRP A 422 -0.33 11.35 -30.56
C TRP A 422 -1.74 11.43 -31.16
N ASP A 423 -2.11 10.40 -31.92
CA ASP A 423 -3.49 10.19 -32.35
C ASP A 423 -4.36 9.83 -31.15
N SER A 424 -4.97 10.85 -30.57
CA SER A 424 -5.76 10.75 -29.35
C SER A 424 -7.24 10.49 -29.63
N THR A 425 -7.61 10.18 -30.88
CA THR A 425 -9.01 9.99 -31.31
C THR A 425 -9.76 9.02 -30.41
N GLY A 426 -9.20 7.83 -30.14
CA GLY A 426 -9.82 6.84 -29.26
C GLY A 426 -9.97 7.31 -27.81
N SER A 427 -9.01 8.06 -27.29
CA SER A 427 -9.05 8.62 -25.93
C SER A 427 -10.30 9.48 -25.70
N TYR A 428 -10.63 10.37 -26.66
CA TYR A 428 -11.82 11.21 -26.57
C TYR A 428 -13.11 10.44 -26.89
N LEU A 429 -13.08 9.53 -27.86
CA LEU A 429 -14.27 8.75 -28.22
C LEU A 429 -14.71 7.80 -27.11
N LEU A 430 -13.78 7.27 -26.30
CA LEU A 430 -14.13 6.49 -25.11
C LEU A 430 -14.99 7.29 -24.12
N ALA A 431 -14.69 8.58 -23.93
CA ALA A 431 -15.51 9.47 -23.12
C ALA A 431 -16.94 9.62 -23.69
N TYR A 432 -17.09 9.75 -25.01
CA TYR A 432 -18.41 9.80 -25.64
C TYR A 432 -19.14 8.46 -25.68
N ALA A 433 -18.43 7.34 -25.57
CA ALA A 433 -19.00 5.98 -25.54
C ALA A 433 -19.54 5.55 -24.16
N MET A 434 -19.30 6.32 -23.09
CA MET A 434 -19.80 6.03 -21.73
C MET A 434 -21.31 5.69 -21.64
N PRO A 435 -22.22 6.31 -22.41
CA PRO A 435 -23.64 5.95 -22.40
C PRO A 435 -23.95 4.56 -22.94
N LEU A 436 -23.07 3.99 -23.77
CA LEU A 436 -23.31 2.72 -24.46
C LEU A 436 -23.03 1.50 -23.58
N LYS A 437 -22.16 1.63 -22.57
CA LYS A 437 -21.83 0.59 -21.57
C LYS A 437 -21.46 -0.77 -22.20
N LYS A 438 -20.78 -0.77 -23.35
CA LYS A 438 -20.46 -1.99 -24.12
C LYS A 438 -19.25 -2.77 -23.58
N ILE A 439 -18.32 -2.07 -22.93
CA ILE A 439 -17.09 -2.61 -22.34
C ILE A 439 -16.98 -2.18 -20.88
N TYR A 440 -16.16 -2.86 -20.07
CA TYR A 440 -16.02 -2.54 -18.64
C TYR A 440 -15.56 -1.11 -18.40
N LEU A 441 -14.62 -0.61 -19.21
CA LEU A 441 -14.12 0.77 -19.14
C LEU A 441 -15.23 1.82 -19.33
N THR A 442 -16.29 1.49 -20.09
CA THR A 442 -17.46 2.36 -20.31
C THR A 442 -18.66 2.02 -19.41
N GLY A 443 -18.46 1.20 -18.37
CA GLY A 443 -19.49 0.90 -17.39
C GLY A 443 -20.41 -0.28 -17.75
N LYS A 444 -19.91 -1.28 -18.49
CA LYS A 444 -20.63 -2.56 -18.74
C LYS A 444 -21.04 -3.24 -17.43
N LYS A 445 -20.16 -3.24 -16.43
CA LYS A 445 -20.51 -3.64 -15.07
C LYS A 445 -21.25 -2.49 -14.39
N PRO A 446 -22.46 -2.72 -13.84
CA PRO A 446 -23.19 -1.69 -13.11
C PRO A 446 -22.34 -1.07 -11.99
N GLY A 447 -22.46 0.26 -11.85
CA GLY A 447 -21.74 1.02 -10.83
C GLY A 447 -22.17 0.69 -9.40
N THR A 448 -21.26 0.89 -8.45
CA THR A 448 -21.52 0.77 -7.00
C THR A 448 -21.66 2.11 -6.29
N VAL A 449 -21.36 3.20 -6.99
CA VAL A 449 -21.46 4.58 -6.49
C VAL A 449 -22.89 5.07 -6.67
N THR A 450 -23.39 5.80 -5.67
CA THR A 450 -24.72 6.43 -5.74
C THR A 450 -24.67 7.58 -6.75
N GLU A 451 -25.61 7.62 -7.69
CA GLU A 451 -25.68 8.72 -8.65
C GLU A 451 -25.98 10.04 -7.93
N LEU A 452 -25.24 11.09 -8.31
CA LEU A 452 -25.45 12.43 -7.77
C LEU A 452 -26.65 13.11 -8.45
N ASP A 453 -27.39 13.90 -7.68
CA ASP A 453 -28.29 14.89 -8.27
C ASP A 453 -27.50 16.09 -8.83
N ALA A 454 -28.20 16.96 -9.57
CA ALA A 454 -27.56 18.12 -10.20
C ALA A 454 -26.98 19.13 -9.20
N THR A 455 -27.56 19.25 -8.00
CA THR A 455 -27.10 20.19 -6.96
C THR A 455 -25.80 19.67 -6.34
N ALA A 456 -25.77 18.39 -5.96
CA ALA A 456 -24.59 17.75 -5.41
C ALA A 456 -23.43 17.74 -6.41
N ALA A 457 -23.70 17.42 -7.68
CA ALA A 457 -22.69 17.49 -8.74
C ALA A 457 -22.12 18.92 -8.90
N GLN A 458 -22.98 19.94 -8.88
CA GLN A 458 -22.54 21.33 -8.97
C GLN A 458 -21.74 21.79 -7.74
N SER A 459 -22.05 21.27 -6.55
CA SER A 459 -21.28 21.54 -5.33
C SER A 459 -19.84 21.04 -5.46
N LEU A 460 -19.65 19.83 -6.00
CA LEU A 460 -18.31 19.26 -6.21
C LEU A 460 -17.50 20.03 -7.26
N ILE A 461 -18.14 20.56 -8.30
CA ILE A 461 -17.50 21.47 -9.27
C ILE A 461 -16.96 22.73 -8.57
N VAL A 462 -17.72 23.29 -7.62
CA VAL A 462 -17.30 24.49 -6.88
C VAL A 462 -16.08 24.22 -6.00
N ASP A 463 -15.97 23.02 -5.42
CA ASP A 463 -14.82 22.62 -4.59
C ASP A 463 -13.49 22.61 -5.36
N GLY A 464 -13.54 22.43 -6.69
CA GLY A 464 -12.37 22.51 -7.58
C GLY A 464 -11.80 23.90 -7.83
N ARG A 465 -12.53 24.97 -7.48
CA ARG A 465 -12.16 26.35 -7.85
C ARG A 465 -11.10 26.97 -6.93
N GLY A 466 -10.50 28.07 -7.39
CA GLY A 466 -9.65 28.93 -6.58
C GLY A 466 -8.17 28.53 -6.54
N TRP A 467 -7.69 27.80 -7.55
CA TRP A 467 -6.29 27.42 -7.71
C TRP A 467 -5.88 27.39 -9.19
N ASP A 468 -4.71 27.93 -9.48
CA ASP A 468 -3.96 27.66 -10.70
C ASP A 468 -2.45 27.75 -10.43
N ASN A 469 -1.61 27.45 -11.44
CA ASN A 469 -0.15 27.46 -11.26
C ASN A 469 0.47 28.85 -11.07
N LYS A 470 -0.25 29.91 -11.42
CA LYS A 470 0.18 31.30 -11.28
C LYS A 470 -0.28 31.90 -9.95
N ASP A 471 -1.50 31.60 -9.52
CA ASP A 471 -2.10 32.03 -8.26
C ASP A 471 -2.72 30.84 -7.49
N ARG A 472 -1.98 30.40 -6.47
CA ARG A 472 -2.38 29.30 -5.58
C ARG A 472 -3.05 29.77 -4.28
N LYS A 473 -3.21 31.09 -4.06
CA LYS A 473 -3.47 31.61 -2.70
C LYS A 473 -4.61 32.63 -2.63
N SER A 474 -4.74 33.54 -3.59
CA SER A 474 -5.56 34.75 -3.41
C SER A 474 -7.04 34.44 -3.14
N PHE A 475 -7.58 33.39 -3.76
CA PHE A 475 -8.97 32.97 -3.55
C PHE A 475 -9.23 32.64 -2.08
N TYR A 476 -8.48 31.69 -1.50
CA TYR A 476 -8.66 31.28 -0.10
C TYR A 476 -8.24 32.39 0.88
N ASP A 477 -7.22 33.19 0.54
CA ASP A 477 -6.81 34.32 1.38
C ASP A 477 -7.88 35.41 1.49
N SER A 478 -8.79 35.51 0.52
CA SER A 478 -9.91 36.46 0.51
C SER A 478 -11.13 36.05 1.35
N LEU A 479 -11.24 34.78 1.74
CA LEU A 479 -12.38 34.24 2.50
C LEU A 479 -12.38 34.73 3.96
N SER A 480 -13.55 34.88 4.59
CA SER A 480 -13.64 35.17 6.03
C SER A 480 -13.14 33.98 6.87
N ASP A 481 -12.88 34.22 8.16
CA ASP A 481 -12.47 33.13 9.05
C ASP A 481 -13.59 32.07 9.20
N GLU A 482 -14.86 32.48 9.21
CA GLU A 482 -16.01 31.57 9.21
C GLU A 482 -16.08 30.73 7.93
N GLN A 483 -15.85 31.34 6.77
CA GLN A 483 -15.80 30.62 5.50
C GLN A 483 -14.62 29.65 5.45
N LEU A 484 -13.47 30.01 6.01
CA LEU A 484 -12.33 29.09 6.11
C LEU A 484 -12.64 27.92 7.06
N ILE A 485 -13.32 28.16 8.19
CA ILE A 485 -13.76 27.10 9.10
C ILE A 485 -14.73 26.14 8.40
N GLU A 486 -15.73 26.64 7.68
CA GLU A 486 -16.64 25.83 6.88
C GLU A 486 -15.88 24.96 5.86
N ARG A 487 -14.87 25.52 5.19
CA ARG A 487 -14.05 24.78 4.22
C ARG A 487 -13.15 23.72 4.87
N LEU A 488 -12.76 23.89 6.13
CA LEU A 488 -12.06 22.85 6.89
C LEU A 488 -12.97 21.65 7.23
N GLU A 489 -14.29 21.78 7.12
CA GLU A 489 -15.25 20.69 7.30
C GLU A 489 -15.53 19.91 6.01
N SER A 490 -14.97 20.35 4.87
CA SER A 490 -15.19 19.74 3.55
C SER A 490 -14.77 18.26 3.51
N TRP A 491 -15.49 17.44 2.75
CA TRP A 491 -15.10 16.08 2.37
C TRP A 491 -13.76 16.04 1.62
N SER A 492 -13.42 17.13 0.90
CA SER A 492 -12.25 17.19 0.03
C SER A 492 -10.98 17.49 0.84
N PRO A 493 -9.98 16.61 0.85
CA PRO A 493 -8.70 16.87 1.51
C PRO A 493 -7.97 18.08 0.91
N VAL A 494 -8.17 18.38 -0.38
CA VAL A 494 -7.57 19.53 -1.08
C VAL A 494 -8.19 20.84 -0.61
N VAL A 495 -9.52 20.90 -0.46
CA VAL A 495 -10.22 22.08 0.07
C VAL A 495 -9.79 22.35 1.51
N ARG A 496 -9.74 21.31 2.35
CA ARG A 496 -9.25 21.42 3.72
C ARG A 496 -7.81 21.91 3.78
N GLU A 497 -6.93 21.39 2.94
CA GLU A 497 -5.52 21.81 2.90
C GLU A 497 -5.39 23.28 2.50
N ARG A 498 -6.07 23.71 1.44
CA ARG A 498 -6.04 25.12 0.98
C ARG A 498 -6.58 26.07 2.03
N ALA A 499 -7.68 25.71 2.70
CA ALA A 499 -8.24 26.47 3.81
C ALA A 499 -7.29 26.53 5.02
N ALA A 500 -6.67 25.39 5.37
CA ALA A 500 -5.69 25.29 6.45
C ALA A 500 -4.44 26.15 6.19
N MET A 501 -3.93 26.14 4.95
CA MET A 501 -2.83 27.00 4.52
C MET A 501 -3.17 28.50 4.64
N ALA A 502 -4.39 28.90 4.24
CA ALA A 502 -4.87 30.28 4.39
C ALA A 502 -5.03 30.68 5.86
N MET A 503 -5.59 29.78 6.68
CA MET A 503 -5.67 29.94 8.14
C MET A 503 -4.27 30.12 8.76
N GLY A 504 -3.29 29.35 8.28
CA GLY A 504 -1.87 29.48 8.61
C GLY A 504 -1.29 30.87 8.33
N ARG A 505 -1.81 31.61 7.36
CA ARG A 505 -1.38 32.99 7.04
C ARG A 505 -2.16 34.06 7.81
N ARG A 506 -3.26 33.72 8.49
CA ARG A 506 -4.02 34.67 9.31
C ARG A 506 -3.17 35.18 10.47
N LYS A 507 -3.28 36.48 10.76
CA LYS A 507 -2.58 37.10 11.90
C LYS A 507 -3.15 36.61 13.24
N ASN A 508 -4.48 36.55 13.35
CA ASN A 508 -5.22 36.17 14.54
C ASN A 508 -6.18 35.00 14.25
N PRO A 509 -5.67 33.77 14.06
CA PRO A 509 -6.50 32.62 13.74
C PRO A 509 -7.39 32.20 14.93
N PRO A 510 -8.61 31.69 14.70
CA PRO A 510 -9.55 31.26 15.74
C PRO A 510 -9.16 29.90 16.35
N VAL A 511 -8.04 29.82 17.07
CA VAL A 511 -7.48 28.56 17.61
C VAL A 511 -8.47 27.79 18.49
N THR A 512 -9.26 28.48 19.32
CA THR A 512 -10.29 27.85 20.16
C THR A 512 -11.29 27.06 19.33
N ARG A 513 -11.73 27.62 18.19
CA ARG A 513 -12.68 26.93 17.31
C ARG A 513 -12.05 25.69 16.66
N LEU A 514 -10.78 25.77 16.27
CA LEU A 514 -10.05 24.62 15.75
C LEU A 514 -9.91 23.49 16.79
N ILE A 515 -9.76 23.84 18.07
CA ILE A 515 -9.73 22.86 19.16
C ILE A 515 -11.11 22.18 19.31
N GLU A 516 -12.21 22.94 19.27
CA GLU A 516 -13.56 22.37 19.32
C GLU A 516 -13.82 21.39 18.16
N MET A 517 -13.30 21.70 16.97
CA MET A 517 -13.43 20.83 15.80
C MET A 517 -12.75 19.47 15.97
N LEU A 518 -11.71 19.35 16.81
CA LEU A 518 -11.06 18.07 17.11
C LEU A 518 -12.00 17.07 17.81
N ASP A 519 -13.09 17.54 18.41
CA ASP A 519 -14.12 16.74 19.08
C ASP A 519 -15.39 16.52 18.23
N SER A 520 -15.41 17.01 16.98
CA SER A 520 -16.55 16.84 16.06
C SER A 520 -16.91 15.36 15.82
N PRO A 521 -18.18 14.97 15.64
CA PRO A 521 -18.52 13.61 15.22
C PRO A 521 -18.03 13.28 13.79
N SER A 522 -17.74 14.29 12.96
CA SER A 522 -17.24 14.12 11.59
C SER A 522 -15.72 13.96 11.57
N LEU A 523 -15.22 12.87 10.96
CA LEU A 523 -13.78 12.67 10.75
C LEU A 523 -13.18 13.75 9.84
N ASP A 524 -13.89 14.20 8.82
CA ASP A 524 -13.41 15.25 7.90
C ASP A 524 -13.16 16.57 8.63
N THR A 525 -14.05 16.96 9.53
CA THR A 525 -13.88 18.13 10.40
C THR A 525 -12.63 17.99 11.29
N ARG A 526 -12.42 16.80 11.87
CA ARG A 526 -11.23 16.54 12.69
C ARG A 526 -9.93 16.57 11.87
N TYR A 527 -9.95 16.05 10.63
CA TYR A 527 -8.81 16.16 9.71
C TYR A 527 -8.50 17.61 9.39
N GLY A 528 -9.52 18.42 9.07
CA GLY A 528 -9.34 19.85 8.79
C GLY A 528 -8.77 20.61 9.98
N ALA A 529 -9.23 20.30 11.20
CA ALA A 529 -8.68 20.86 12.43
C ALA A 529 -7.18 20.54 12.58
N CYS A 530 -6.78 19.27 12.41
CA CYS A 530 -5.37 18.88 12.45
C CYS A 530 -4.55 19.58 11.35
N GLN A 531 -5.04 19.63 10.10
CA GLN A 531 -4.38 20.32 8.99
C GLN A 531 -4.16 21.82 9.30
N ALA A 532 -5.19 22.50 9.83
CA ALA A 532 -5.05 23.90 10.24
C ALA A 532 -3.99 24.06 11.34
N LEU A 533 -3.97 23.18 12.34
CA LEU A 533 -2.99 23.21 13.43
C LEU A 533 -1.55 22.95 12.94
N ILE A 534 -1.36 22.08 11.93
CA ILE A 534 -0.07 21.88 11.25
C ILE A 534 0.45 23.21 10.68
N PHE A 535 -0.38 23.96 9.94
CA PHE A 535 0.03 25.25 9.36
C PHE A 535 0.15 26.39 10.37
N LEU A 536 -0.53 26.31 11.51
CA LEU A 536 -0.36 27.26 12.61
C LEU A 536 0.97 27.10 13.35
N ARG A 537 1.57 25.90 13.29
CA ARG A 537 2.83 25.56 13.96
C ARG A 537 2.77 25.89 15.45
N LYS A 538 3.78 26.59 16.00
CA LYS A 538 3.84 27.02 17.41
C LYS A 538 2.57 27.73 17.91
N ARG A 539 1.81 28.41 17.05
CA ARG A 539 0.54 29.07 17.45
C ARG A 539 -0.58 28.09 17.78
N GLY A 540 -0.46 26.82 17.37
CA GLY A 540 -1.34 25.72 17.73
C GLY A 540 -1.06 25.12 19.12
N ALA A 541 -0.08 25.63 19.88
CA ALA A 541 0.27 25.11 21.21
C ALA A 541 -0.92 24.92 22.19
N PRO A 542 -1.97 25.76 22.19
CA PRO A 542 -3.16 25.51 23.02
C PRO A 542 -3.87 24.18 22.74
N ALA A 543 -3.67 23.56 21.57
CA ALA A 543 -4.32 22.32 21.17
C ALA A 543 -3.60 21.04 21.61
N VAL A 544 -2.42 21.14 22.24
CA VAL A 544 -1.56 19.96 22.52
C VAL A 544 -2.28 18.89 23.34
N ASP A 545 -3.02 19.26 24.39
CA ASP A 545 -3.74 18.29 25.23
C ASP A 545 -4.84 17.56 24.47
N THR A 546 -5.57 18.29 23.61
CA THR A 546 -6.64 17.70 22.80
C THR A 546 -6.05 16.79 21.72
N LEU A 547 -4.97 17.22 21.03
CA LEU A 547 -4.25 16.40 20.05
C LEU A 547 -3.68 15.12 20.67
N GLN A 548 -3.17 15.19 21.90
CA GLN A 548 -2.69 14.01 22.61
C GLN A 548 -3.82 13.00 22.89
N LYS A 549 -5.03 13.47 23.20
CA LYS A 549 -6.22 12.61 23.29
C LYS A 549 -6.59 12.05 21.91
N THR A 550 -6.49 12.85 20.85
CA THR A 550 -6.76 12.42 19.47
C THR A 550 -5.88 11.25 19.03
N LEU A 551 -4.65 11.13 19.54
CA LEU A 551 -3.77 9.98 19.29
C LEU A 551 -4.33 8.62 19.77
N GLN A 552 -5.39 8.61 20.58
CA GLN A 552 -6.06 7.38 21.05
C GLN A 552 -7.25 6.97 20.16
N HIS A 553 -7.59 7.78 19.15
CA HIS A 553 -8.73 7.53 18.29
C HIS A 553 -8.52 6.26 17.43
N PRO A 554 -9.54 5.43 17.15
CA PRO A 554 -9.39 4.20 16.35
C PRO A 554 -9.01 4.45 14.88
N ASP A 555 -9.38 5.61 14.33
CA ASP A 555 -9.00 6.00 12.98
C ASP A 555 -7.50 6.26 12.85
N LEU A 556 -6.83 5.50 11.98
CA LEU A 556 -5.40 5.55 11.74
C LEU A 556 -4.92 6.89 11.15
N TRP A 557 -5.68 7.48 10.22
CA TRP A 557 -5.26 8.71 9.55
C TRP A 557 -5.37 9.90 10.48
N LEU A 558 -6.36 9.90 11.37
CA LEU A 558 -6.52 10.94 12.36
C LEU A 558 -5.37 10.93 13.37
N ARG A 559 -4.91 9.75 13.80
CA ARG A 559 -3.70 9.62 14.64
C ARG A 559 -2.47 10.19 13.93
N ILE A 560 -2.29 9.88 12.64
CA ILE A 560 -1.19 10.43 11.83
C ILE A 560 -1.26 11.95 11.75
N LYS A 561 -2.43 12.52 11.42
CA LYS A 561 -2.59 13.98 11.34
C LYS A 561 -2.42 14.69 12.69
N ALA A 562 -2.82 14.06 13.79
CA ALA A 562 -2.54 14.58 15.12
C ALA A 562 -1.04 14.55 15.43
N ALA A 563 -0.32 13.47 15.06
CA ALA A 563 1.13 13.38 15.23
C ALA A 563 1.88 14.44 14.41
N GLU A 564 1.49 14.66 13.14
CA GLU A 564 2.03 15.73 12.29
C GLU A 564 1.78 17.11 12.91
N ALA A 565 0.58 17.37 13.44
CA ALA A 565 0.25 18.63 14.11
C ALA A 565 1.11 18.86 15.36
N LEU A 566 1.31 17.82 16.19
CA LEU A 566 2.17 17.87 17.37
C LEU A 566 3.63 18.15 16.97
N ALA A 567 4.14 17.49 15.94
CA ALA A 567 5.49 17.76 15.42
C ALA A 567 5.63 19.21 14.91
N ALA A 568 4.64 19.72 14.17
CA ALA A 568 4.65 21.10 13.68
C ALA A 568 4.55 22.17 14.79
N ILE A 569 3.88 21.86 15.91
CA ILE A 569 3.85 22.71 17.11
C ILE A 569 5.24 22.79 17.76
N GLY A 570 5.98 21.67 17.78
CA GLY A 570 7.36 21.59 18.27
C GLY A 570 7.45 21.49 19.79
N ALA A 571 8.35 22.27 20.41
CA ALA A 571 8.73 22.12 21.83
C ALA A 571 7.55 21.97 22.84
N PRO A 572 6.44 22.73 22.75
CA PRO A 572 5.29 22.54 23.66
C PRO A 572 4.63 21.15 23.60
N ALA A 573 4.80 20.43 22.48
CA ALA A 573 4.20 19.13 22.23
C ALA A 573 5.09 17.95 22.65
N THR A 574 6.33 18.19 23.12
CA THR A 574 7.30 17.14 23.50
C THR A 574 6.78 16.14 24.53
N LYS A 575 5.83 16.56 25.38
CA LYS A 575 5.14 15.65 26.33
C LYS A 575 4.35 14.51 25.66
N ALA A 576 4.07 14.59 24.36
CA ALA A 576 3.42 13.54 23.59
C ALA A 576 4.39 12.47 23.05
N VAL A 577 5.71 12.69 23.12
CA VAL A 577 6.74 11.77 22.61
C VAL A 577 6.58 10.33 23.11
N PRO A 578 6.36 10.06 24.43
CA PRO A 578 6.22 8.68 24.90
C PRO A 578 5.09 7.91 24.21
N GLN A 579 3.94 8.56 24.02
CA GLN A 579 2.78 7.96 23.35
C GLN A 579 3.04 7.75 21.85
N LEU A 580 3.76 8.67 21.19
CA LEU A 580 4.12 8.52 19.79
C LEU A 580 5.12 7.36 19.57
N LEU A 581 6.10 7.18 20.47
CA LEU A 581 7.01 6.05 20.43
C LEU A 581 6.27 4.71 20.63
N GLU A 582 5.30 4.67 21.55
CA GLU A 582 4.45 3.50 21.75
C GLU A 582 3.64 3.18 20.48
N LEU A 583 2.99 4.17 19.87
CA LEU A 583 2.21 4.00 18.64
C LEU A 583 3.07 3.58 17.45
N LEU A 584 4.30 4.07 17.33
CA LEU A 584 5.23 3.67 16.26
C LEU A 584 5.65 2.19 16.43
N ALA A 585 5.80 1.73 17.67
CA ALA A 585 6.14 0.34 17.99
C ALA A 585 4.97 -0.64 17.78
N GLN A 586 3.74 -0.17 17.63
CA GLN A 586 2.58 -1.02 17.37
C GLN A 586 2.51 -1.43 15.89
N VAL A 587 2.29 -2.71 15.62
CA VAL A 587 2.16 -3.26 14.26
C VAL A 587 0.77 -3.84 14.08
N ASP A 588 -0.07 -3.19 13.26
CA ASP A 588 -1.39 -3.68 12.88
C ASP A 588 -1.37 -4.23 11.46
N ARG A 589 -1.11 -5.53 11.30
CA ARG A 589 -1.01 -6.17 9.98
C ARG A 589 -2.34 -6.26 9.23
N ILE A 590 -3.47 -6.04 9.90
CA ILE A 590 -4.80 -6.19 9.32
C ILE A 590 -5.26 -4.85 8.74
N ASN A 591 -5.28 -3.80 9.56
CA ASN A 591 -5.80 -2.49 9.15
C ASN A 591 -4.71 -1.55 8.64
N ASP A 592 -3.44 -1.85 8.92
CA ASP A 592 -2.28 -1.13 8.42
C ASP A 592 -1.23 -2.08 7.81
N PRO A 593 -1.59 -2.84 6.76
CA PRO A 593 -0.75 -3.92 6.24
C PRO A 593 0.62 -3.46 5.71
N ARG A 594 0.79 -2.15 5.45
CA ARG A 594 2.05 -1.54 5.01
C ARG A 594 2.78 -0.74 6.10
N GLY A 595 2.28 -0.74 7.33
CA GLY A 595 2.86 0.02 8.43
C GLY A 595 2.92 1.53 8.17
N MET A 596 1.87 2.09 7.58
CA MET A 596 1.75 3.52 7.28
C MET A 596 1.74 4.37 8.55
N GLN A 597 1.11 3.93 9.65
CA GLN A 597 1.21 4.64 10.92
C GLN A 597 2.66 4.76 11.35
N GLN A 598 3.37 3.64 11.42
CA GLN A 598 4.78 3.62 11.76
C GLN A 598 5.58 4.53 10.81
N ARG A 599 5.29 4.48 9.51
CA ARG A 599 5.93 5.30 8.49
C ARG A 599 5.83 6.80 8.76
N TYR A 600 4.62 7.34 8.95
CA TYR A 600 4.43 8.77 9.19
C TYR A 600 4.88 9.21 10.58
N LEU A 601 4.76 8.34 11.59
CA LEU A 601 5.28 8.63 12.92
C LEU A 601 6.80 8.68 12.94
N SER A 602 7.48 7.87 12.11
CA SER A 602 8.93 7.98 11.93
C SER A 602 9.32 9.38 11.41
N PHE A 603 8.57 9.96 10.47
CA PHE A 603 8.83 11.33 10.02
C PHE A 603 8.59 12.36 11.13
N ALA A 604 7.43 12.27 11.80
CA ALA A 604 7.07 13.20 12.88
C ALA A 604 8.08 13.19 14.05
N LEU A 605 8.67 12.04 14.35
CA LEU A 605 9.64 11.89 15.43
C LEU A 605 11.08 12.13 14.96
N PHE A 606 11.51 11.54 13.86
CA PHE A 606 12.93 11.34 13.56
C PHE A 606 13.47 12.09 12.35
N ASP A 607 12.65 12.73 11.51
CA ASP A 607 13.18 13.66 10.50
C ASP A 607 13.99 14.78 11.18
N ASP A 608 14.89 15.46 10.45
CA ASP A 608 15.79 16.48 11.02
C ASP A 608 15.06 17.64 11.73
N ASP A 609 13.82 17.92 11.34
CA ASP A 609 12.90 18.87 11.97
C ASP A 609 11.77 18.19 12.78
N GLY A 610 11.78 16.86 12.87
CA GLY A 610 10.94 16.06 13.74
C GLY A 610 11.25 16.28 15.23
N MET A 611 10.36 15.79 16.09
CA MET A 611 10.38 16.07 17.53
C MET A 611 11.67 15.63 18.24
N LEU A 612 12.32 14.58 17.73
CA LEU A 612 13.53 13.95 18.27
C LEU A 612 14.74 14.06 17.33
N GLY A 613 14.61 14.68 16.16
CA GLY A 613 15.70 14.75 15.17
C GLY A 613 16.94 15.51 15.66
N ARG A 614 16.78 16.41 16.64
CA ARG A 614 17.85 17.31 17.13
C ARG A 614 18.37 16.99 18.53
N SER A 615 17.63 16.24 19.34
CA SER A 615 18.03 15.85 20.69
C SER A 615 17.17 14.68 21.18
N LEU A 616 17.77 13.83 22.00
CA LEU A 616 17.10 12.73 22.71
C LEU A 616 17.04 12.98 24.24
N ASP A 617 17.24 14.21 24.69
CA ASP A 617 17.25 14.55 26.11
C ASP A 617 15.87 14.29 26.74
N GLY A 618 15.85 13.59 27.88
CA GLY A 618 14.62 13.26 28.60
C GLY A 618 13.75 12.18 27.93
N VAL A 619 14.21 11.55 26.84
CA VAL A 619 13.49 10.47 26.16
C VAL A 619 13.74 9.13 26.85
N ASP A 620 12.67 8.40 27.17
CA ASP A 620 12.73 7.04 27.68
C ASP A 620 13.42 6.09 26.69
N ARG A 621 14.59 5.59 27.07
CA ARG A 621 15.43 4.75 26.20
C ARG A 621 14.78 3.42 25.84
N PRO A 622 14.17 2.65 26.77
CA PRO A 622 13.44 1.44 26.42
C PRO A 622 12.33 1.64 25.37
N ALA A 623 11.49 2.68 25.53
CA ALA A 623 10.45 3.00 24.54
C ALA A 623 11.06 3.40 23.19
N LEU A 624 12.10 4.23 23.20
CA LEU A 624 12.83 4.62 21.99
C LEU A 624 13.40 3.40 21.27
N TYR A 625 14.04 2.47 21.98
CA TYR A 625 14.62 1.28 21.37
C TYR A 625 13.57 0.37 20.73
N LYS A 626 12.43 0.20 21.40
CA LYS A 626 11.30 -0.57 20.86
C LYS A 626 10.77 0.07 19.57
N ALA A 627 10.59 1.39 19.57
CA ALA A 627 10.16 2.16 18.41
C ALA A 627 11.16 2.04 17.24
N VAL A 628 12.45 2.25 17.51
CA VAL A 628 13.51 2.16 16.49
C VAL A 628 13.57 0.77 15.86
N ARG A 629 13.54 -0.31 16.66
CA ARG A 629 13.53 -1.68 16.12
C ARG A 629 12.32 -1.96 15.23
N ALA A 630 11.16 -1.43 15.60
CA ALA A 630 9.96 -1.56 14.78
C ALA A 630 10.09 -0.75 13.48
N GLY A 631 10.50 0.52 13.57
CA GLY A 631 10.65 1.42 12.42
C GLY A 631 11.71 0.98 11.41
N LEU A 632 12.80 0.35 11.86
CA LEU A 632 13.83 -0.22 10.97
C LEU A 632 13.32 -1.39 10.12
N LYS A 633 12.17 -1.97 10.46
CA LYS A 633 11.50 -3.03 9.68
C LYS A 633 10.45 -2.51 8.70
N ASN A 634 10.18 -1.20 8.67
CA ASN A 634 9.15 -0.62 7.80
C ASN A 634 9.41 -0.94 6.32
N GLU A 635 8.37 -1.05 5.49
CA GLU A 635 8.54 -1.36 4.07
C GLU A 635 9.09 -0.20 3.23
N ASP A 636 9.04 1.03 3.74
CA ASP A 636 9.50 2.26 3.08
C ASP A 636 10.94 2.63 3.48
N GLY A 637 11.83 2.73 2.49
CA GLY A 637 13.22 3.13 2.68
C GLY A 637 13.37 4.51 3.31
N ARG A 638 12.49 5.47 2.98
CA ARG A 638 12.52 6.82 3.56
C ARG A 638 12.19 6.80 5.06
N ALA A 639 11.18 6.05 5.49
CA ALA A 639 10.87 5.90 6.91
C ALA A 639 12.01 5.27 7.69
N ARG A 640 12.67 4.24 7.15
CA ARG A 640 13.89 3.72 7.77
C ARG A 640 14.99 4.79 7.82
N GLY A 641 15.17 5.56 6.74
CA GLY A 641 16.15 6.64 6.64
C GLY A 641 16.05 7.69 7.74
N SER A 642 14.83 8.11 8.10
CA SER A 642 14.59 9.11 9.16
C SER A 642 15.22 8.73 10.51
N ILE A 643 15.26 7.43 10.83
CA ILE A 643 15.81 6.89 12.08
C ILE A 643 17.31 7.15 12.22
N GLY A 644 18.02 7.44 11.12
CA GLY A 644 19.44 7.80 11.15
C GLY A 644 19.75 8.98 12.09
N SER A 645 18.78 9.87 12.34
CA SER A 645 18.95 10.95 13.32
C SER A 645 19.22 10.44 14.74
N VAL A 646 18.64 9.30 15.12
CA VAL A 646 18.82 8.68 16.45
C VAL A 646 20.28 8.27 16.66
N TYR A 647 20.94 7.73 15.62
CA TYR A 647 22.31 7.23 15.72
C TYR A 647 23.29 8.33 16.12
N ARG A 648 23.06 9.57 15.65
CA ARG A 648 23.92 10.73 15.89
C ARG A 648 23.88 11.23 17.33
N HIS A 649 22.88 10.82 18.11
CA HIS A 649 22.61 11.33 19.46
C HIS A 649 22.79 10.29 20.57
N LEU A 650 23.16 9.06 20.25
CA LEU A 650 23.40 8.00 21.25
C LEU A 650 24.89 7.73 21.43
N SER A 651 25.31 7.50 22.66
CA SER A 651 26.66 7.01 22.97
C SER A 651 26.85 5.54 22.56
N LEU A 652 28.10 5.05 22.58
CA LEU A 652 28.40 3.64 22.31
C LEU A 652 27.63 2.68 23.24
N GLU A 653 27.54 2.99 24.54
CA GLU A 653 26.81 2.12 25.48
C GLU A 653 25.31 2.14 25.22
N GLU A 654 24.75 3.29 24.84
CA GLU A 654 23.32 3.42 24.53
C GLU A 654 22.93 2.82 23.18
N ILE A 655 23.83 2.75 22.21
CA ILE A 655 23.53 2.20 20.88
C ILE A 655 23.68 0.68 20.82
N LYS A 656 24.47 0.08 21.72
CA LYS A 656 24.68 -1.39 21.80
C LYS A 656 23.39 -2.23 21.70
N PRO A 657 22.29 -1.91 22.41
CA PRO A 657 21.04 -2.68 22.31
C PRO A 657 20.35 -2.64 20.94
N LEU A 658 20.74 -1.70 20.08
CA LEU A 658 20.18 -1.52 18.74
C LEU A 658 21.07 -2.11 17.64
N LEU A 659 22.35 -2.38 17.91
CA LEU A 659 23.31 -2.87 16.90
C LEU A 659 22.81 -4.05 16.06
N PRO A 660 22.13 -5.09 16.61
CA PRO A 660 21.60 -6.18 15.79
C PRO A 660 20.55 -5.72 14.77
N ALA A 661 19.62 -4.85 15.17
CA ALA A 661 18.57 -4.34 14.28
C ALA A 661 19.14 -3.35 13.25
N ILE A 662 20.13 -2.55 13.64
CA ILE A 662 20.85 -1.66 12.73
C ILE A 662 21.60 -2.47 11.68
N TYR A 663 22.32 -3.51 12.10
CA TYR A 663 23.02 -4.41 11.18
C TYR A 663 22.05 -5.12 10.23
N GLU A 664 20.93 -5.63 10.73
CA GLU A 664 19.86 -6.20 9.89
C GLU A 664 19.38 -5.19 8.84
N ALA A 665 19.12 -3.94 9.20
CA ALA A 665 18.69 -2.88 8.28
C ALA A 665 19.77 -2.47 7.25
N ILE A 666 21.06 -2.64 7.58
CA ILE A 666 22.17 -2.45 6.63
C ILE A 666 22.18 -3.57 5.59
N ILE A 667 21.98 -4.81 6.01
CA ILE A 667 22.04 -5.99 5.13
C ILE A 667 20.76 -6.12 4.29
N GLN A 668 19.59 -5.91 4.90
CA GLN A 668 18.28 -6.11 4.29
C GLN A 668 17.67 -4.77 3.85
N PRO A 669 17.72 -4.43 2.54
CA PRO A 669 17.10 -3.22 2.04
C PRO A 669 15.57 -3.25 2.21
N ALA A 670 14.95 -2.07 2.20
CA ALA A 670 13.49 -1.97 2.19
C ALA A 670 12.91 -2.62 0.92
N PRO A 671 11.78 -3.35 1.04
CA PRO A 671 11.18 -4.07 -0.10
C PRO A 671 10.52 -3.16 -1.14
N SER A 672 10.23 -1.89 -0.82
CA SER A 672 9.54 -0.97 -1.74
C SER A 672 10.34 -0.64 -3.01
N GLY A 673 11.67 -0.61 -2.92
CA GLY A 673 12.53 -0.33 -4.06
C GLY A 673 13.93 0.10 -3.67
N GLU A 674 14.72 0.46 -4.67
CA GLU A 674 16.09 0.96 -4.47
C GLU A 674 16.14 2.44 -4.08
N MET A 675 15.12 3.21 -4.43
CA MET A 675 14.98 4.61 -4.05
C MET A 675 14.86 4.72 -2.53
N PHE A 676 15.70 5.56 -1.91
CA PHE A 676 15.82 5.75 -0.46
C PHE A 676 16.28 4.51 0.33
N ALA A 677 16.70 3.43 -0.34
CA ALA A 677 17.22 2.25 0.34
C ALA A 677 18.64 2.47 0.88
N ASP A 678 19.36 3.49 0.43
CA ASP A 678 20.74 3.78 0.81
C ASP A 678 20.88 4.51 2.14
N GLY A 679 19.98 5.47 2.44
CA GLY A 679 20.12 6.38 3.58
C GLY A 679 20.43 5.68 4.90
N ILE A 680 19.52 4.81 5.37
CA ILE A 680 19.72 4.12 6.66
C ILE A 680 20.90 3.15 6.66
N ARG A 681 21.25 2.61 5.49
CA ARG A 681 22.35 1.64 5.34
C ARG A 681 23.68 2.35 5.48
N VAL A 682 23.86 3.48 4.78
CA VAL A 682 25.08 4.29 4.87
C VAL A 682 25.23 4.88 6.28
N GLU A 683 24.16 5.41 6.87
CA GLU A 683 24.20 5.92 8.26
C GLU A 683 24.53 4.81 9.27
N GLY A 684 23.98 3.61 9.08
CA GLY A 684 24.35 2.44 9.88
C GLY A 684 25.84 2.08 9.73
N LEU A 685 26.37 2.07 8.50
CA LEU A 685 27.78 1.77 8.24
C LEU A 685 28.73 2.82 8.85
N ARG A 686 28.37 4.12 8.81
CA ARG A 686 29.11 5.17 9.53
C ARG A 686 29.15 4.88 11.03
N LEU A 687 28.00 4.57 11.62
CA LEU A 687 27.88 4.26 13.05
C LEU A 687 28.73 3.04 13.44
N LEU A 688 28.65 1.95 12.67
CA LEU A 688 29.44 0.75 12.93
C LEU A 688 30.95 1.06 12.88
N SER A 689 31.38 1.85 11.90
CA SER A 689 32.77 2.28 11.73
C SER A 689 33.26 3.19 12.86
N GLN A 690 32.45 4.19 13.26
CA GLN A 690 32.75 5.12 14.36
C GLN A 690 33.05 4.39 15.68
N HIS A 691 32.43 3.22 15.88
CA HIS A 691 32.59 2.39 17.07
C HIS A 691 33.44 1.14 16.84
N HIS A 692 34.07 1.02 15.67
CA HIS A 692 34.89 -0.12 15.26
C HIS A 692 34.19 -1.48 15.43
N ILE A 693 32.90 -1.55 15.08
CA ILE A 693 32.13 -2.78 15.09
C ILE A 693 32.61 -3.71 13.96
N GLU A 694 33.13 -4.89 14.28
CA GLU A 694 33.82 -5.80 13.34
C GLU A 694 32.97 -6.18 12.13
N GLU A 695 31.70 -6.50 12.34
CA GLU A 695 30.73 -6.88 11.30
C GLU A 695 30.54 -5.77 10.25
N GLY A 696 30.79 -4.51 10.62
CA GLY A 696 30.72 -3.37 9.71
C GLY A 696 31.71 -3.45 8.54
N MET A 697 32.87 -4.10 8.71
CA MET A 697 33.84 -4.27 7.61
C MET A 697 33.27 -5.11 6.46
N HIS A 698 32.68 -6.27 6.79
CA HIS A 698 32.07 -7.13 5.78
C HIS A 698 30.83 -6.48 5.17
N ALA A 699 29.99 -5.82 5.98
CA ALA A 699 28.83 -5.09 5.49
C ALA A 699 29.21 -3.95 4.52
N LEU A 700 30.29 -3.20 4.80
CA LEU A 700 30.83 -2.17 3.90
C LEU A 700 31.21 -2.75 2.54
N VAL A 701 31.89 -3.89 2.53
CA VAL A 701 32.34 -4.56 1.30
C VAL A 701 31.16 -5.08 0.49
N THR A 702 30.22 -5.77 1.14
CA THR A 702 28.97 -6.24 0.51
C THR A 702 28.19 -5.07 -0.06
N TYR A 703 27.98 -4.01 0.72
CA TYR A 703 27.23 -2.85 0.24
C TYR A 703 27.97 -2.09 -0.88
N THR A 704 29.31 -2.00 -0.84
CA THR A 704 30.09 -1.41 -1.94
C THR A 704 29.85 -2.17 -3.24
N ARG A 705 29.68 -3.50 -3.18
CA ARG A 705 29.38 -4.33 -4.35
C ARG A 705 27.94 -4.18 -4.85
N ASP A 706 26.99 -4.11 -3.93
CA ASP A 706 25.54 -4.21 -4.19
C ASP A 706 24.79 -2.87 -4.15
N GLN A 707 25.51 -1.77 -3.94
CA GLN A 707 24.92 -0.42 -3.93
C GLN A 707 24.17 -0.13 -5.23
N ASN A 708 23.11 0.68 -5.12
CA ASN A 708 22.44 1.18 -6.32
C ASN A 708 23.44 2.03 -7.14
N PRO A 709 23.33 2.04 -8.49
CA PRO A 709 24.28 2.73 -9.35
C PRO A 709 24.19 4.26 -9.24
N TRP A 710 23.09 4.81 -8.73
CA TRP A 710 22.84 6.24 -8.66
C TRP A 710 23.78 6.94 -7.69
N ALA A 711 24.53 7.90 -8.24
CA ALA A 711 25.60 8.60 -7.52
C ALA A 711 26.61 7.63 -6.86
N SER A 712 26.70 6.37 -7.33
CA SER A 712 27.61 5.37 -6.77
C SER A 712 29.07 5.78 -6.90
N GLU A 713 29.38 6.64 -7.87
CA GLU A 713 30.69 7.23 -8.07
C GLU A 713 31.08 8.24 -6.99
N GLN A 714 30.09 8.86 -6.33
CA GLN A 714 30.29 9.72 -5.16
C GLN A 714 30.23 8.91 -3.86
N ARG A 715 29.34 7.92 -3.80
CA ARG A 715 29.16 7.06 -2.62
C ARG A 715 30.33 6.10 -2.41
N THR A 716 30.94 5.57 -3.46
CA THR A 716 32.07 4.62 -3.34
C THR A 716 33.27 5.23 -2.59
N PRO A 717 33.76 6.44 -2.93
CA PRO A 717 34.77 7.13 -2.13
C PRO A 717 34.43 7.22 -0.65
N GLU A 718 33.19 7.60 -0.34
CA GLU A 718 32.72 7.72 1.04
C GLU A 718 32.77 6.38 1.80
N LEU A 719 32.30 5.29 1.18
CA LEU A 719 32.38 3.95 1.78
C LEU A 719 33.82 3.51 2.01
N MET A 720 34.74 3.88 1.12
CA MET A 720 36.16 3.57 1.26
C MET A 720 36.80 4.37 2.40
N GLU A 721 36.45 5.65 2.57
CA GLU A 721 36.88 6.44 3.72
C GLU A 721 36.40 5.84 5.04
N ILE A 722 35.14 5.38 5.09
CA ILE A 722 34.57 4.69 6.26
C ILE A 722 35.31 3.37 6.55
N LEU A 723 35.75 2.64 5.52
CA LEU A 723 36.49 1.37 5.69
C LEU A 723 37.91 1.58 6.23
N LEU A 724 38.57 2.69 5.88
CA LEU A 724 39.94 2.99 6.30
C LEU A 724 40.07 3.17 7.83
N THR A 725 38.99 3.52 8.53
CA THR A 725 38.99 3.69 9.99
C THR A 725 39.31 2.39 10.74
N TYR A 726 39.03 1.22 10.16
CA TYR A 726 39.33 -0.10 10.73
C TYR A 726 40.83 -0.45 10.69
N GLY A 727 41.65 0.38 10.02
CA GLY A 727 43.10 0.25 10.00
C GLY A 727 43.59 -1.11 9.48
N SER A 728 44.47 -1.77 10.23
CA SER A 728 45.06 -3.06 9.85
C SER A 728 44.06 -4.21 9.82
N HIS A 729 42.91 -4.10 10.52
CA HIS A 729 41.87 -5.12 10.48
C HIS A 729 41.22 -5.24 9.10
N ALA A 730 41.11 -4.13 8.36
CA ALA A 730 40.57 -4.11 7.00
C ALA A 730 41.42 -4.91 5.99
N LYS A 731 42.63 -5.36 6.36
CA LYS A 731 43.44 -6.28 5.53
C LYS A 731 42.71 -7.60 5.25
N ALA A 732 41.81 -8.02 6.16
CA ALA A 732 41.01 -9.23 6.01
C ALA A 732 40.10 -9.22 4.78
N VAL A 733 39.65 -8.04 4.33
CA VAL A 733 38.69 -7.90 3.21
C VAL A 733 39.33 -7.45 1.88
N ILE A 734 40.66 -7.38 1.82
CA ILE A 734 41.39 -7.04 0.57
C ILE A 734 41.03 -7.97 -0.61
N PRO A 735 40.86 -9.30 -0.43
CA PRO A 735 40.48 -10.19 -1.53
C PRO A 735 39.17 -9.75 -2.20
N GLU A 736 38.14 -9.45 -1.40
CA GLU A 736 36.84 -9.01 -1.87
C GLU A 736 36.89 -7.62 -2.50
N LEU A 737 37.62 -6.66 -1.91
CA LEU A 737 37.86 -5.34 -2.52
C LEU A 737 38.55 -5.45 -3.88
N THR A 738 39.49 -6.40 -4.03
CA THR A 738 40.17 -6.64 -5.30
C THR A 738 39.19 -7.15 -6.35
N GLN A 739 38.26 -8.04 -5.97
CA GLN A 739 37.18 -8.49 -6.85
C GLN A 739 36.26 -7.34 -7.25
N ILE A 740 35.87 -6.49 -6.30
CA ILE A 740 35.03 -5.31 -6.55
C ILE A 740 35.73 -4.33 -7.51
N ALA A 741 37.02 -4.04 -7.29
CA ALA A 741 37.78 -3.16 -8.18
C ALA A 741 37.84 -3.70 -9.61
N ASN A 742 38.06 -5.02 -9.77
CA ASN A 742 38.05 -5.67 -11.09
C ASN A 742 36.67 -5.59 -11.74
N TYR A 743 35.61 -5.81 -10.97
CA TYR A 743 34.23 -5.67 -11.46
C TYR A 743 33.94 -4.25 -11.93
N PHE A 744 34.21 -3.23 -11.10
CA PHE A 744 34.00 -1.84 -11.48
C PHE A 744 34.84 -1.43 -12.69
N GLU A 745 35.98 -2.06 -12.92
CA GLU A 745 36.82 -1.74 -14.07
C GLU A 745 36.24 -2.29 -15.40
N LYS A 746 35.47 -3.39 -15.36
CA LYS A 746 35.16 -4.18 -16.57
C LYS A 746 33.71 -4.63 -16.73
N ASP A 747 33.01 -4.92 -15.65
CA ASP A 747 31.84 -5.81 -15.65
C ASP A 747 30.55 -5.15 -15.15
N GLU A 748 30.60 -3.88 -14.74
CA GLU A 748 29.40 -3.12 -14.36
C GLU A 748 28.56 -2.75 -15.58
N LYS A 749 27.35 -3.32 -15.65
CA LYS A 749 26.41 -3.09 -16.74
C LYS A 749 25.76 -1.72 -16.62
N ASP A 750 25.47 -1.10 -17.76
CA ASP A 750 24.68 0.14 -17.86
C ASP A 750 25.22 1.33 -17.04
N PHE A 751 26.55 1.37 -16.77
CA PHE A 751 27.22 2.46 -16.05
C PHE A 751 28.31 3.13 -16.93
N PRO A 752 28.51 4.46 -16.86
CA PRO A 752 29.50 5.14 -17.68
C PRO A 752 30.94 4.66 -17.41
N ARG A 753 31.65 4.20 -18.46
CA ARG A 753 33.01 3.62 -18.36
C ARG A 753 34.06 4.47 -17.65
N HIS A 754 33.96 5.80 -17.73
CA HIS A 754 34.90 6.68 -17.04
C HIS A 754 34.63 6.73 -15.53
N LEU A 755 33.37 6.69 -15.10
CA LEU A 755 32.96 6.61 -13.69
C LEU A 755 33.27 5.23 -13.11
N MET A 756 33.03 4.16 -13.87
CA MET A 756 33.49 2.79 -13.59
C MET A 756 34.97 2.75 -13.20
N ARG A 757 35.84 3.29 -14.06
CA ARG A 757 37.29 3.39 -13.82
C ARG A 757 37.63 4.25 -12.60
N MET A 758 36.89 5.34 -12.37
CA MET A 758 37.07 6.18 -11.19
C MET A 758 36.79 5.40 -9.89
N LYS A 759 35.69 4.62 -9.84
CA LYS A 759 35.38 3.75 -8.70
C LYS A 759 36.45 2.67 -8.51
N ALA A 760 36.84 1.99 -9.58
CA ALA A 760 37.89 0.96 -9.53
C ALA A 760 39.22 1.53 -9.01
N LYS A 761 39.62 2.72 -9.50
CA LYS A 761 40.80 3.44 -9.03
C LYS A 761 40.72 3.75 -7.54
N CYS A 762 39.59 4.31 -7.08
CA CYS A 762 39.36 4.62 -5.67
C CYS A 762 39.51 3.37 -4.78
N VAL A 763 38.92 2.24 -5.18
CA VAL A 763 39.05 0.97 -4.42
C VAL A 763 40.51 0.47 -4.41
N ARG A 764 41.24 0.57 -5.54
CA ARG A 764 42.66 0.16 -5.59
C ARG A 764 43.57 1.05 -4.73
N GLU A 765 43.32 2.35 -4.71
CA GLU A 765 44.03 3.30 -3.82
C GLU A 765 43.74 2.97 -2.35
N THR A 766 42.49 2.64 -2.03
CA THR A 766 42.07 2.20 -0.69
C THR A 766 42.78 0.91 -0.25
N ILE A 767 42.86 -0.11 -1.13
CA ILE A 767 43.62 -1.34 -0.86
C ILE A 767 45.09 -1.01 -0.54
N THR A 768 45.69 -0.06 -1.26
CA THR A 768 47.07 0.36 -1.02
C THR A 768 47.23 0.99 0.36
N ALA A 769 46.31 1.88 0.73
CA ALA A 769 46.27 2.49 2.07
C ALA A 769 46.07 1.47 3.19
N ILE A 770 45.15 0.51 3.02
CA ILE A 770 44.91 -0.58 4.00
C ILE A 770 46.18 -1.43 4.18
N LYS A 771 46.87 -1.79 3.09
CA LYS A 771 48.14 -2.55 3.17
C LYS A 771 49.21 -1.82 3.96
N ALA A 772 49.31 -0.50 3.77
CA ALA A 772 50.27 0.35 4.47
C ALA A 772 49.89 0.64 5.93
N SER A 773 48.60 0.47 6.31
CA SER A 773 48.12 0.79 7.64
C SER A 773 48.72 -0.10 8.73
N GLN A 774 49.14 0.55 9.82
CA GLN A 774 49.65 -0.04 11.05
C GLN A 774 48.73 0.22 12.26
N ALA A 775 47.68 1.02 12.08
CA ALA A 775 46.72 1.32 13.15
C ALA A 775 45.83 0.11 13.39
N SER A 776 45.76 -0.40 14.62
CA SER A 776 44.93 -1.56 14.99
C SER A 776 43.95 -1.13 16.09
N PRO A 777 42.85 -0.40 15.75
CA PRO A 777 41.87 0.00 16.74
C PRO A 777 41.22 -1.22 17.41
N GLN A 778 40.82 -1.09 18.67
CA GLN A 778 40.12 -2.17 19.35
C GLN A 778 38.77 -2.41 18.67
N LEU A 779 38.57 -3.62 18.14
CA LEU A 779 37.29 -4.02 17.57
C LEU A 779 36.28 -4.35 18.68
N VAL A 780 35.05 -3.96 18.44
CA VAL A 780 33.87 -4.40 19.19
C VAL A 780 33.12 -5.36 18.29
N ARG A 781 32.61 -6.47 18.82
CA ARG A 781 31.71 -7.35 18.07
C ARG A 781 30.29 -6.97 18.38
N ILE A 782 29.42 -7.01 17.37
CA ILE A 782 28.01 -7.23 17.66
C ILE A 782 27.98 -8.56 18.41
N ALA A 783 27.54 -8.54 19.67
CA ALA A 783 27.39 -9.76 20.43
C ALA A 783 26.70 -10.79 19.52
N ALA A 784 27.39 -11.88 19.17
CA ALA A 784 26.85 -12.96 18.36
C ALA A 784 25.74 -13.62 19.17
N ASN A 785 24.54 -13.01 19.20
CA ASN A 785 23.50 -13.27 20.20
C ASN A 785 24.10 -13.77 21.53
N SER A 786 24.98 -12.98 22.18
CA SER A 786 25.51 -13.38 23.50
C SER A 786 24.48 -13.19 24.62
N GLU A 787 23.29 -12.74 24.27
CA GLU A 787 22.04 -13.06 24.94
C GLU A 787 21.08 -13.68 23.93
N ALA A 788 21.38 -14.88 23.40
CA ALA A 788 20.29 -15.80 23.12
C ALA A 788 19.56 -15.94 24.45
N LYS A 789 18.48 -15.18 24.61
CA LYS A 789 17.62 -15.31 25.77
C LYS A 789 17.31 -16.81 25.89
N PRO A 790 17.40 -17.37 27.10
CA PRO A 790 17.31 -18.82 27.27
C PRO A 790 16.03 -19.32 26.59
N LEU A 791 16.18 -20.36 25.77
CA LEU A 791 15.06 -21.02 25.11
C LEU A 791 13.99 -21.34 26.16
N LYS A 792 12.77 -20.88 25.95
CA LYS A 792 11.66 -21.14 26.88
C LYS A 792 11.07 -22.50 26.56
N VAL A 793 11.29 -23.46 27.44
CA VAL A 793 10.85 -24.84 27.27
C VAL A 793 9.55 -25.07 28.02
N PHE A 794 8.52 -25.52 27.30
CA PHE A 794 7.25 -25.93 27.89
C PHE A 794 7.03 -27.43 27.69
N ILE A 795 6.72 -28.13 28.77
CA ILE A 795 6.41 -29.56 28.74
C ILE A 795 4.90 -29.72 28.63
N LEU A 796 4.42 -30.34 27.55
CA LEU A 796 3.01 -30.61 27.28
C LEU A 796 2.76 -32.11 27.45
N ALA A 797 2.10 -32.50 28.54
CA ALA A 797 1.90 -33.90 28.89
C ALA A 797 0.44 -34.24 29.16
N GLY A 798 0.13 -35.53 29.02
CA GLY A 798 -1.19 -36.06 29.33
C GLY A 798 -1.54 -37.28 28.48
N GLN A 799 -2.82 -37.45 28.20
CA GLN A 799 -3.30 -38.61 27.43
C GLN A 799 -3.70 -38.26 25.99
N SER A 800 -4.58 -39.04 25.38
CA SER A 800 -5.10 -38.86 24.01
C SER A 800 -5.51 -37.43 23.67
N ASN A 801 -6.15 -36.69 24.58
CA ASN A 801 -6.54 -35.30 24.30
C ASN A 801 -5.36 -34.32 24.25
N MET A 802 -4.23 -34.61 24.91
CA MET A 802 -2.98 -33.89 24.67
C MET A 802 -2.30 -34.40 23.40
N GLU A 803 -2.29 -35.72 23.17
CA GLU A 803 -1.73 -36.36 21.97
C GLU A 803 -2.33 -35.81 20.66
N GLY A 804 -3.63 -35.52 20.65
CA GLY A 804 -4.30 -34.73 19.62
C GLY A 804 -5.12 -35.57 18.63
N HIS A 805 -6.44 -35.39 18.66
CA HIS A 805 -7.41 -36.05 17.77
C HIS A 805 -8.28 -35.05 16.99
N GLY A 806 -7.94 -33.76 16.97
CA GLY A 806 -8.68 -32.76 16.20
C GLY A 806 -8.46 -32.95 14.71
N VAL A 807 -9.49 -33.27 13.93
CA VAL A 807 -9.36 -33.60 12.50
C VAL A 807 -9.08 -32.35 11.68
N VAL A 808 -8.07 -32.36 10.80
CA VAL A 808 -7.71 -31.19 9.99
C VAL A 808 -8.61 -31.02 8.77
N SER A 809 -8.64 -32.02 7.88
CA SER A 809 -9.29 -31.86 6.56
C SER A 809 -10.03 -33.09 6.06
N MET A 810 -10.06 -34.19 6.82
CA MET A 810 -10.76 -35.41 6.39
C MET A 810 -12.28 -35.16 6.40
N ASP A 811 -12.96 -35.62 5.34
CA ASP A 811 -14.34 -35.23 5.03
C ASP A 811 -15.26 -36.39 4.57
N GLY A 812 -14.80 -37.64 4.72
CA GLY A 812 -15.60 -38.83 4.37
C GLY A 812 -16.98 -38.80 5.04
N LYS A 813 -18.05 -38.93 4.24
CA LYS A 813 -19.44 -38.84 4.74
C LYS A 813 -19.77 -39.87 5.83
N ARG A 814 -19.18 -41.07 5.76
CA ARG A 814 -19.41 -42.16 6.71
C ARG A 814 -18.59 -41.99 7.99
N ASP A 815 -17.31 -41.64 7.85
CA ASP A 815 -16.33 -41.74 8.93
C ASP A 815 -15.96 -40.38 9.56
N TYR A 816 -16.24 -39.26 8.88
CA TYR A 816 -15.89 -37.90 9.30
C TYR A 816 -17.03 -36.87 9.13
N ASN A 817 -18.29 -37.33 9.11
CA ASN A 817 -19.49 -36.48 9.07
C ASN A 817 -19.47 -35.41 7.95
N GLY A 818 -18.95 -35.77 6.76
CA GLY A 818 -18.87 -34.83 5.63
C GLY A 818 -17.91 -33.66 5.86
N GLY A 819 -16.98 -33.79 6.81
CA GLY A 819 -15.98 -32.78 7.18
C GLY A 819 -16.46 -31.75 8.21
N LYS A 820 -17.69 -31.85 8.73
CA LYS A 820 -18.20 -30.91 9.74
C LYS A 820 -17.32 -30.93 10.99
N GLY A 821 -16.93 -29.75 11.48
CA GLY A 821 -16.10 -29.58 12.68
C GLY A 821 -14.63 -29.97 12.51
N ASN A 822 -14.19 -30.36 11.31
CA ASN A 822 -12.75 -30.43 11.01
C ASN A 822 -12.17 -29.00 10.91
N LEU A 823 -10.85 -28.86 10.93
CA LEU A 823 -10.20 -27.55 10.98
C LEU A 823 -10.53 -26.69 9.75
N VAL A 824 -10.50 -27.27 8.55
CA VAL A 824 -10.80 -26.57 7.29
C VAL A 824 -12.26 -26.11 7.23
N TRP A 825 -13.19 -26.90 7.76
CA TRP A 825 -14.60 -26.56 7.87
C TRP A 825 -14.81 -25.47 8.91
N SER A 826 -14.18 -25.60 10.07
CA SER A 826 -14.32 -24.65 11.18
C SER A 826 -13.80 -23.25 10.81
N MET A 827 -12.76 -23.16 9.99
CA MET A 827 -12.26 -21.91 9.41
C MET A 827 -13.29 -21.14 8.57
N LYS A 828 -14.35 -21.80 8.11
CA LYS A 828 -15.40 -21.18 7.28
C LYS A 828 -16.73 -21.03 8.01
N HIS A 829 -17.01 -21.92 8.96
CA HIS A 829 -18.36 -22.11 9.48
C HIS A 829 -18.47 -22.02 11.01
N SER A 830 -17.37 -22.02 11.74
CA SER A 830 -17.40 -21.90 13.20
C SER A 830 -17.41 -20.44 13.67
N GLN A 831 -17.82 -20.23 14.93
CA GLN A 831 -17.74 -18.91 15.57
C GLN A 831 -16.29 -18.43 15.74
N SER A 832 -15.34 -19.36 15.76
CA SER A 832 -13.90 -19.07 15.83
C SER A 832 -13.23 -18.94 14.46
N ALA A 833 -14.00 -18.87 13.36
CA ALA A 833 -13.48 -18.79 11.99
C ALA A 833 -12.39 -17.71 11.84
N GLU A 834 -12.62 -16.50 12.36
CA GLU A 834 -11.65 -15.41 12.31
C GLU A 834 -10.34 -15.73 13.03
N LYS A 835 -10.40 -16.34 14.22
CA LYS A 835 -9.20 -16.76 14.95
C LYS A 835 -8.43 -17.84 14.21
N LEU A 836 -9.13 -18.79 13.61
CA LEU A 836 -8.52 -19.92 12.90
C LEU A 836 -7.84 -19.49 11.60
N LYS A 837 -8.23 -18.38 10.97
CA LYS A 837 -7.58 -17.87 9.74
C LYS A 837 -6.07 -17.72 9.87
N ARG A 838 -5.56 -17.37 11.06
CA ARG A 838 -4.11 -17.21 11.31
C ARG A 838 -3.29 -18.50 11.12
N LEU A 839 -3.95 -19.66 11.04
CA LEU A 839 -3.30 -20.94 10.81
C LEU A 839 -2.97 -21.18 9.34
N LYS A 840 -3.45 -20.33 8.42
CA LYS A 840 -3.07 -20.35 7.01
C LYS A 840 -2.43 -19.04 6.58
N ASN A 841 -1.40 -19.14 5.75
CA ASN A 841 -0.74 -17.99 5.13
C ASN A 841 -1.59 -17.45 3.96
N GLU A 842 -1.16 -16.35 3.37
CA GLU A 842 -1.85 -15.70 2.24
C GLU A 842 -1.98 -16.61 1.00
N LYS A 843 -1.14 -17.66 0.88
CA LYS A 843 -1.22 -18.67 -0.17
C LYS A 843 -2.19 -19.82 0.14
N GLY A 844 -2.85 -19.78 1.30
CA GLY A 844 -3.74 -20.83 1.77
C GLY A 844 -3.02 -22.08 2.31
N GLU A 845 -1.71 -22.02 2.47
CA GLU A 845 -0.87 -23.07 3.05
C GLU A 845 -0.86 -22.95 4.57
N TRP A 846 -0.62 -24.06 5.29
CA TRP A 846 -0.52 -24.04 6.75
C TRP A 846 0.69 -23.23 7.21
N VAL A 847 0.48 -22.33 8.16
CA VAL A 847 1.57 -21.55 8.77
C VAL A 847 2.51 -22.50 9.50
N ILE A 848 3.81 -22.26 9.33
CA ILE A 848 4.88 -22.86 10.12
C ILE A 848 5.49 -21.73 10.97
N ARG A 849 5.49 -21.90 12.29
CA ARG A 849 6.09 -20.96 13.24
C ARG A 849 7.51 -21.40 13.57
N ASP A 850 8.50 -20.80 12.91
CA ASP A 850 9.91 -21.13 13.16
C ASP A 850 10.42 -20.60 14.51
N ASP A 851 9.72 -19.59 15.06
CA ASP A 851 9.93 -19.04 16.40
C ASP A 851 9.42 -19.94 17.54
N VAL A 852 8.61 -20.96 17.21
CA VAL A 852 8.10 -21.96 18.14
C VAL A 852 8.44 -23.35 17.63
N GLN A 853 9.48 -23.96 18.20
CA GLN A 853 9.86 -25.33 17.89
C GLN A 853 9.04 -26.32 18.71
N ILE A 854 8.83 -27.51 18.18
CA ILE A 854 8.19 -28.62 18.92
C ILE A 854 8.97 -29.91 18.70
N SER A 855 9.04 -30.74 19.75
CA SER A 855 9.56 -32.10 19.73
C SER A 855 8.49 -33.04 20.27
N PHE A 856 8.11 -34.05 19.48
CA PHE A 856 7.12 -35.05 19.88
C PHE A 856 7.54 -36.45 19.40
N LYS A 857 7.67 -37.40 20.33
CA LYS A 857 8.01 -38.79 20.02
C LYS A 857 6.74 -39.64 19.88
N VAL A 858 6.61 -40.30 18.73
CA VAL A 858 5.55 -41.29 18.45
C VAL A 858 6.24 -42.59 18.07
N ASP A 859 5.96 -43.65 18.82
CA ASP A 859 6.69 -44.92 18.78
C ASP A 859 8.21 -44.67 18.90
N ASP A 860 9.01 -45.14 17.94
CA ASP A 860 10.46 -44.94 17.89
C ASP A 860 10.89 -43.71 17.06
N LYS A 861 9.94 -42.90 16.58
CA LYS A 861 10.22 -41.75 15.71
C LYS A 861 9.98 -40.43 16.43
N VAL A 862 11.02 -39.59 16.51
CA VAL A 862 10.91 -38.23 17.02
C VAL A 862 10.60 -37.27 15.87
N ARG A 863 9.49 -36.53 15.98
CA ARG A 863 9.11 -35.49 15.02
C ARG A 863 9.45 -34.12 15.62
N LYS A 864 10.13 -33.30 14.82
CA LYS A 864 10.64 -31.99 15.24
C LYS A 864 10.51 -30.97 14.12
N GLY A 865 10.42 -29.70 14.50
CA GLY A 865 10.46 -28.56 13.59
C GLY A 865 9.62 -27.39 14.09
N GLY A 866 9.44 -26.39 13.22
CA GLY A 866 8.55 -25.27 13.49
C GLY A 866 7.11 -25.75 13.73
N LEU A 867 6.42 -25.08 14.63
CA LEU A 867 5.07 -25.45 15.03
C LEU A 867 4.10 -25.24 13.86
N THR A 868 3.40 -26.31 13.53
CA THR A 868 2.34 -26.35 12.54
C THR A 868 1.41 -27.52 12.87
N ILE A 869 0.44 -27.81 12.02
CA ILE A 869 -0.43 -28.98 12.20
C ILE A 869 0.35 -30.30 12.11
N GLY A 870 -0.13 -31.36 12.75
CA GLY A 870 0.39 -32.72 12.52
C GLY A 870 1.33 -33.30 13.56
N TYR A 871 1.62 -32.59 14.66
CA TYR A 871 2.36 -33.13 15.80
C TYR A 871 1.45 -33.97 16.71
N THR A 872 0.88 -35.04 16.15
CA THR A 872 -0.09 -35.95 16.80
C THR A 872 0.28 -37.43 16.63
N GLY A 873 -0.39 -38.33 17.35
CA GLY A 873 -0.15 -39.78 17.27
C GLY A 873 -0.29 -40.37 15.86
N TYR A 874 -1.08 -39.75 14.98
CA TYR A 874 -1.29 -40.21 13.61
C TYR A 874 -0.18 -39.78 12.64
N GLY A 875 0.41 -38.62 12.87
CA GLY A 875 1.35 -37.99 11.95
C GLY A 875 0.78 -37.45 10.67
N GLY A 876 1.67 -36.77 9.94
CA GLY A 876 1.31 -35.94 8.79
C GLY A 876 0.38 -34.80 9.17
N SER A 877 -0.13 -34.07 8.19
CA SER A 877 -1.04 -32.92 8.35
C SER A 877 -2.50 -33.31 8.65
N SER A 878 -2.73 -34.45 9.30
CA SER A 878 -4.08 -35.06 9.42
C SER A 878 -4.86 -34.60 10.64
N HIS A 879 -4.16 -34.33 11.75
CA HIS A 879 -4.76 -33.96 13.04
C HIS A 879 -3.97 -32.88 13.77
N ILE A 880 -4.61 -32.27 14.77
CA ILE A 880 -4.02 -31.34 15.74
C ILE A 880 -4.35 -31.76 17.17
N GLY A 881 -3.51 -31.37 18.12
CA GLY A 881 -3.86 -31.29 19.53
C GLY A 881 -3.82 -29.85 20.06
N PRO A 882 -3.88 -29.69 21.40
CA PRO A 882 -3.83 -28.39 22.04
C PRO A 882 -2.49 -27.66 21.85
N GLU A 883 -1.43 -28.36 21.43
CA GLU A 883 -0.11 -27.77 21.19
C GLU A 883 -0.14 -26.61 20.19
N LEU A 884 -1.03 -26.70 19.19
CA LEU A 884 -1.12 -25.68 18.15
C LEU A 884 -1.66 -24.36 18.69
N GLY A 885 -2.76 -24.40 19.45
CA GLY A 885 -3.32 -23.21 20.09
C GLY A 885 -2.37 -22.65 21.15
N PHE A 886 -1.81 -23.52 21.99
CA PHE A 886 -0.89 -23.13 23.07
C PHE A 886 0.37 -22.45 22.52
N GLY A 887 1.01 -23.06 21.53
CA GLY A 887 2.25 -22.55 20.98
C GLY A 887 2.09 -21.24 20.21
N PHE A 888 0.94 -21.02 19.55
CA PHE A 888 0.64 -19.71 18.96
C PHE A 888 0.54 -18.62 20.04
N VAL A 889 -0.13 -18.88 21.17
CA VAL A 889 -0.21 -17.90 22.27
C VAL A 889 1.16 -17.63 22.88
N MET A 890 1.98 -18.67 23.11
CA MET A 890 3.32 -18.50 23.68
C MET A 890 4.28 -17.79 22.73
N GLY A 891 4.28 -18.13 21.45
CA GLY A 891 5.12 -17.46 20.46
C GLY A 891 4.72 -16.00 20.20
N ASP A 892 3.44 -15.65 20.37
CA ASP A 892 2.98 -14.26 20.28
C ASP A 892 3.32 -13.45 21.56
N TYR A 893 3.45 -14.13 22.70
CA TYR A 893 3.68 -13.50 24.00
C TYR A 893 5.16 -13.32 24.35
N LEU A 894 5.99 -14.32 24.03
CA LEU A 894 7.41 -14.34 24.40
C LEU A 894 8.26 -13.77 23.27
N ASP A 895 9.19 -12.89 23.64
CA ASP A 895 10.24 -12.43 22.72
C ASP A 895 11.35 -13.51 22.57
N GLU A 896 11.41 -14.46 23.50
CA GLU A 896 12.31 -15.60 23.53
C GLU A 896 11.86 -16.71 22.56
N PRO A 897 12.78 -17.46 21.92
CA PRO A 897 12.40 -18.64 21.18
C PRO A 897 11.76 -19.67 22.12
N VAL A 898 10.76 -20.39 21.60
CA VAL A 898 9.97 -21.35 22.38
C VAL A 898 10.27 -22.77 21.90
N LEU A 899 10.40 -23.72 22.84
CA LEU A 899 10.39 -25.15 22.56
C LEU A 899 9.25 -25.83 23.32
N LEU A 900 8.38 -26.52 22.58
CA LEU A 900 7.38 -27.41 23.14
C LEU A 900 7.92 -28.83 23.15
N ILE A 901 8.04 -29.43 24.34
CA ILE A 901 8.32 -30.86 24.48
C ILE A 901 7.00 -31.55 24.78
N LYS A 902 6.45 -32.24 23.79
CA LYS A 902 5.20 -32.98 23.91
C LYS A 902 5.48 -34.43 24.27
N THR A 903 4.77 -34.93 25.28
CA THR A 903 4.94 -36.30 25.79
C THR A 903 3.60 -36.81 26.32
N ALA A 904 2.84 -37.45 25.44
CA ALA A 904 1.46 -37.81 25.69
C ALA A 904 1.08 -39.10 24.96
N TRP A 905 0.20 -39.90 25.57
CA TRP A 905 -0.22 -41.20 25.03
C TRP A 905 -1.68 -41.50 25.33
N GLY A 906 -2.40 -42.01 24.33
CA GLY A 906 -3.77 -42.48 24.50
C GLY A 906 -3.95 -43.53 25.61
N GLY A 907 -5.04 -43.40 26.36
CA GLY A 907 -5.50 -44.42 27.31
C GLY A 907 -4.66 -44.59 28.57
N LYS A 908 -3.98 -43.52 29.03
CA LYS A 908 -3.10 -43.57 30.21
C LYS A 908 -3.66 -42.82 31.41
N SER A 909 -3.69 -43.48 32.56
CA SER A 909 -4.20 -42.92 33.81
C SER A 909 -3.08 -42.29 34.65
N LEU A 910 -3.44 -41.31 35.47
CA LEU A 910 -2.56 -40.79 36.52
C LEU A 910 -2.45 -41.78 37.69
N PHE A 911 -3.52 -42.53 37.95
CA PHE A 911 -3.60 -43.53 38.99
C PHE A 911 -2.59 -44.67 38.84
N VAL A 912 -2.30 -45.12 37.61
CA VAL A 912 -1.37 -46.24 37.32
C VAL A 912 -0.23 -45.82 36.39
N ASP A 913 -0.53 -45.35 35.19
CA ASP A 913 0.50 -45.20 34.13
C ASP A 913 1.46 -44.04 34.39
N PHE A 914 0.93 -42.89 34.82
CA PHE A 914 1.69 -41.70 35.20
C PHE A 914 1.90 -41.60 36.71
N ARG A 915 1.68 -42.70 37.45
CA ARG A 915 1.76 -42.67 38.92
C ARG A 915 3.13 -42.18 39.38
N PRO A 916 3.21 -41.02 40.05
CA PRO A 916 4.49 -40.42 40.41
C PRO A 916 5.11 -41.13 41.64
N PRO A 917 6.45 -41.14 41.78
CA PRO A 917 7.13 -41.81 42.89
C PRO A 917 6.61 -41.46 44.28
N SER A 918 6.26 -40.20 44.52
CA SER A 918 5.74 -39.71 45.80
C SER A 918 4.32 -40.19 46.13
N SER A 919 3.60 -40.82 45.19
CA SER A 919 2.27 -41.40 45.43
C SER A 919 2.30 -42.81 46.02
N GLY A 920 3.49 -43.39 46.24
CA GLY A 920 3.65 -44.75 46.76
C GLY A 920 3.20 -45.83 45.77
N GLY A 921 3.47 -47.10 46.09
CA GLY A 921 3.23 -48.21 45.17
C GLY A 921 4.27 -48.27 44.03
N GLN A 922 3.92 -48.97 42.94
CA GLN A 922 4.79 -49.07 41.77
C GLN A 922 4.76 -47.75 40.97
N VAL A 923 5.95 -47.21 40.66
CA VAL A 923 6.08 -46.02 39.79
C VAL A 923 5.51 -46.34 38.42
N GLY A 924 4.68 -45.42 37.92
CA GLY A 924 4.02 -45.59 36.63
C GLY A 924 5.02 -45.65 35.48
N PRO A 925 4.90 -46.62 34.56
CA PRO A 925 5.85 -46.76 33.44
C PRO A 925 5.86 -45.53 32.50
N TYR A 926 4.74 -44.81 32.38
CA TYR A 926 4.64 -43.61 31.55
C TYR A 926 5.07 -42.33 32.28
N TYR A 927 5.11 -42.33 33.62
CA TYR A 927 5.85 -41.31 34.36
C TYR A 927 7.34 -41.40 34.01
N THR A 928 7.93 -42.59 34.12
CA THR A 928 9.34 -42.81 33.80
C THR A 928 9.64 -42.47 32.34
N LYS A 929 8.78 -42.93 31.42
CA LYS A 929 8.92 -42.64 29.99
C LYS A 929 8.82 -41.15 29.67
N MET A 930 7.91 -40.42 30.31
CA MET A 930 7.79 -38.96 30.16
C MET A 930 9.08 -38.26 30.57
N VAL A 931 9.64 -38.61 31.73
CA VAL A 931 10.92 -38.04 32.20
C VAL A 931 12.06 -38.36 31.23
N GLU A 932 12.13 -39.60 30.73
CA GLU A 932 13.13 -40.00 29.73
C GLU A 932 13.01 -39.22 28.43
N GLU A 933 11.79 -39.03 27.90
CA GLU A 933 11.57 -38.27 26.66
C GLU A 933 11.89 -36.78 26.82
N VAL A 934 11.53 -36.19 27.96
CA VAL A 934 11.90 -34.80 28.25
C VAL A 934 13.42 -34.65 28.38
N ARG A 935 14.09 -35.54 29.13
CA ARG A 935 15.56 -35.53 29.23
C ARG A 935 16.22 -35.69 27.87
N ALA A 936 15.72 -36.59 27.02
CA ALA A 936 16.26 -36.80 25.69
C ALA A 936 16.11 -35.54 24.82
N ALA A 937 14.94 -34.90 24.82
CA ALA A 937 14.72 -33.66 24.07
C ALA A 937 15.58 -32.50 24.60
N LEU A 938 15.79 -32.40 25.91
CA LEU A 938 16.68 -31.40 26.51
C LEU A 938 18.15 -31.68 26.20
N ALA A 939 18.58 -32.93 26.19
CA ALA A 939 19.96 -33.31 25.89
C ALA A 939 20.38 -32.95 24.45
N GLU A 940 19.44 -32.97 23.51
CA GLU A 940 19.68 -32.56 22.12
C GLU A 940 19.95 -31.06 21.96
N LEU A 941 19.64 -30.24 22.96
CA LEU A 941 19.95 -28.81 22.96
C LEU A 941 21.47 -28.53 23.12
N GLY A 942 22.25 -29.52 23.55
CA GLY A 942 23.69 -29.38 23.75
C GLY A 942 24.02 -28.23 24.71
N ASP A 943 24.86 -27.30 24.27
CA ASP A 943 25.29 -26.13 25.06
C ASP A 943 24.29 -24.95 25.02
N GLN A 944 23.14 -25.10 24.35
CA GLN A 944 22.14 -24.04 24.27
C GLN A 944 21.49 -23.80 25.64
N LYS A 945 21.56 -22.56 26.13
CA LYS A 945 20.90 -22.16 27.37
C LYS A 945 19.37 -22.23 27.22
N TYR A 946 18.71 -22.83 28.20
CA TYR A 946 17.25 -22.93 28.25
C TYR A 946 16.72 -22.75 29.67
N GLU A 947 15.43 -22.46 29.76
CA GLU A 947 14.66 -22.42 31.00
C GLU A 947 13.40 -23.26 30.80
N ILE A 948 13.15 -24.20 31.71
CA ILE A 948 11.86 -24.91 31.75
C ILE A 948 10.84 -23.96 32.35
N ALA A 949 10.09 -23.32 31.45
CA ALA A 949 9.25 -22.17 31.72
C ALA A 949 7.83 -22.54 32.15
N GLY A 950 7.37 -23.76 31.86
CA GLY A 950 6.07 -24.21 32.33
C GLY A 950 5.75 -25.67 32.01
N PHE A 951 4.78 -26.21 32.75
CA PHE A 951 4.21 -27.54 32.55
C PHE A 951 2.72 -27.43 32.28
N VAL A 952 2.25 -28.11 31.23
CA VAL A 952 0.85 -28.16 30.82
C VAL A 952 0.37 -29.60 30.89
N TRP A 953 -0.68 -29.83 31.67
CA TRP A 953 -1.26 -31.14 31.91
C TRP A 953 -2.69 -31.20 31.36
N GLN A 954 -2.93 -32.08 30.38
CA GLN A 954 -4.27 -32.36 29.87
C GLN A 954 -4.55 -33.87 29.87
N GLN A 955 -5.14 -34.33 30.97
CA GLN A 955 -5.38 -35.74 31.23
C GLN A 955 -6.63 -35.94 32.07
N GLY A 956 -7.26 -37.13 32.03
CA GLY A 956 -8.22 -37.50 33.07
C GLY A 956 -9.30 -38.49 32.70
N TRP A 957 -9.51 -38.78 31.41
CA TRP A 957 -10.62 -39.63 30.98
C TRP A 957 -10.56 -41.04 31.59
N ASN A 958 -9.35 -41.61 31.66
CA ASN A 958 -9.17 -42.96 32.19
C ASN A 958 -9.34 -43.01 33.72
N ASP A 959 -8.84 -42.02 34.45
CA ASP A 959 -9.06 -41.90 35.89
C ASP A 959 -10.54 -41.62 36.23
N MET A 960 -11.26 -40.92 35.36
CA MET A 960 -12.71 -40.76 35.50
C MET A 960 -13.45 -42.09 35.27
N CYS A 961 -12.99 -42.94 34.36
CA CYS A 961 -13.59 -44.26 34.11
C CYS A 961 -13.34 -45.26 35.25
N GLU A 962 -12.31 -45.04 36.06
CA GLU A 962 -11.89 -45.94 37.14
C GLU A 962 -12.23 -45.32 38.50
N LYS A 963 -13.35 -45.73 39.12
CA LYS A 963 -13.83 -45.12 40.37
C LYS A 963 -12.79 -44.95 41.49
N PRO A 964 -11.87 -45.91 41.76
CA PRO A 964 -10.82 -45.71 42.76
C PRO A 964 -9.85 -44.56 42.42
N ALA A 965 -9.63 -44.28 41.14
CA ALA A 965 -8.70 -43.25 40.67
C ALA A 965 -9.20 -41.83 40.98
N ILE A 966 -10.51 -41.57 40.90
CA ILE A 966 -11.11 -40.27 41.22
C ILE A 966 -10.72 -39.80 42.63
N ALA A 967 -10.77 -40.71 43.61
CA ALA A 967 -10.48 -40.40 45.01
C ALA A 967 -9.00 -40.04 45.26
N GLU A 968 -8.07 -40.64 44.50
CA GLU A 968 -6.64 -40.37 44.63
C GLU A 968 -6.14 -39.25 43.70
N TYR A 969 -6.94 -38.84 42.70
CA TYR A 969 -6.47 -37.98 41.62
C TYR A 969 -5.84 -36.67 42.11
N ALA A 970 -6.51 -35.99 43.05
CA ALA A 970 -6.04 -34.72 43.59
C ALA A 970 -4.64 -34.84 44.20
N GLN A 971 -4.41 -35.89 45.00
CA GLN A 971 -3.12 -36.11 45.65
C GLN A 971 -2.06 -36.59 44.65
N ASN A 972 -2.43 -37.44 43.70
CA ASN A 972 -1.52 -37.90 42.65
C ASN A 972 -1.07 -36.75 41.74
N LEU A 973 -1.95 -35.79 41.44
CA LEU A 973 -1.61 -34.60 40.65
C LEU A 973 -0.62 -33.68 41.39
N VAL A 974 -0.85 -33.47 42.69
CA VAL A 974 0.09 -32.72 43.56
C VAL A 974 1.46 -33.40 43.58
N ASN A 975 1.48 -34.73 43.75
CA ASN A 975 2.72 -35.51 43.77
C ASN A 975 3.43 -35.50 42.42
N LEU A 976 2.69 -35.55 41.31
CA LEU A 976 3.24 -35.49 39.96
C LEU A 976 4.02 -34.19 39.75
N VAL A 977 3.40 -33.05 40.06
CA VAL A 977 4.06 -31.76 39.92
C VAL A 977 5.25 -31.65 40.87
N LYS A 978 5.10 -32.08 42.11
CA LYS A 978 6.20 -32.08 43.09
C LYS A 978 7.41 -32.87 42.58
N ASP A 979 7.19 -34.07 42.06
CA ASP A 979 8.26 -34.93 41.58
C ASP A 979 8.90 -34.39 40.29
N LEU A 980 8.12 -33.79 39.38
CA LEU A 980 8.67 -33.13 38.18
C LEU A 980 9.49 -31.88 38.50
N ARG A 981 9.04 -31.06 39.46
CA ARG A 981 9.80 -29.90 39.93
C ARG A 981 11.14 -30.30 40.53
N LYS A 982 11.17 -31.41 41.26
CA LYS A 982 12.41 -31.99 41.80
C LYS A 982 13.29 -32.58 40.71
N GLU A 983 12.69 -33.30 39.76
CA GLU A 983 13.38 -33.95 38.65
C GLU A 983 14.11 -32.95 37.74
N PHE A 984 13.47 -31.82 37.45
CA PHE A 984 14.00 -30.81 36.54
C PHE A 984 14.55 -29.55 37.24
N ASP A 985 14.82 -29.63 38.54
CA ASP A 985 15.37 -28.54 39.37
C ASP A 985 14.64 -27.20 39.20
N SER A 986 13.30 -27.24 39.15
CA SER A 986 12.45 -26.06 38.94
C SER A 986 11.39 -25.96 40.04
N PRO A 987 11.74 -25.53 41.26
CA PRO A 987 10.87 -25.60 42.44
C PRO A 987 9.59 -24.73 42.34
N ASN A 988 9.60 -23.72 41.48
CA ASN A 988 8.46 -22.81 41.26
C ASN A 988 7.88 -22.93 39.84
N LEU A 989 8.12 -24.03 39.12
CA LEU A 989 7.65 -24.24 37.74
C LEU A 989 6.15 -23.90 37.59
N PRO A 990 5.76 -22.92 36.75
CA PRO A 990 4.35 -22.64 36.45
C PRO A 990 3.62 -23.88 35.91
N VAL A 991 2.43 -24.18 36.44
CA VAL A 991 1.64 -25.33 36.01
C VAL A 991 0.25 -24.93 35.55
N VAL A 992 -0.15 -25.39 34.36
CA VAL A 992 -1.52 -25.23 33.88
C VAL A 992 -2.14 -26.60 33.72
N VAL A 993 -3.29 -26.81 34.37
CA VAL A 993 -4.08 -28.04 34.29
C VAL A 993 -5.37 -27.76 33.53
N GLY A 994 -5.57 -28.45 32.42
CA GLY A 994 -6.82 -28.41 31.68
C GLY A 994 -7.90 -29.26 32.35
N GLU A 995 -9.10 -28.72 32.43
CA GLU A 995 -10.29 -29.49 32.80
C GLU A 995 -10.55 -30.58 31.75
N LEU A 996 -11.02 -31.76 32.20
CA LEU A 996 -11.63 -32.77 31.34
C LEU A 996 -13.03 -32.31 30.86
N GLY A 997 -13.08 -31.26 30.05
CA GLY A 997 -14.33 -30.61 29.62
C GLY A 997 -15.15 -31.37 28.58
N ASN A 998 -14.77 -32.61 28.24
CA ASN A 998 -15.47 -33.46 27.29
C ASN A 998 -16.98 -33.53 27.58
N GLY A 999 -17.79 -33.34 26.54
CA GLY A 999 -19.26 -33.38 26.67
C GLY A 999 -19.90 -32.14 27.28
N GLY A 1000 -19.12 -31.11 27.64
CA GLY A 1000 -19.62 -29.85 28.17
C GLY A 1000 -19.94 -29.88 29.67
N PRO A 1001 -20.74 -28.91 30.17
CA PRO A 1001 -21.11 -28.81 31.58
C PRO A 1001 -21.89 -30.03 32.10
N VAL A 1002 -21.56 -30.49 33.31
CA VAL A 1002 -22.28 -31.55 34.03
C VAL A 1002 -22.42 -31.16 35.51
N THR A 1003 -23.48 -31.62 36.18
CA THR A 1003 -23.79 -31.28 37.59
C THR A 1003 -23.74 -32.47 38.55
N SER A 1004 -23.52 -33.69 38.05
CA SER A 1004 -23.46 -34.93 38.85
C SER A 1004 -22.80 -36.06 38.07
N GLY A 1005 -22.39 -37.12 38.77
CA GLY A 1005 -21.79 -38.33 38.17
C GLY A 1005 -20.25 -38.30 38.14
N ASP A 1006 -19.65 -39.36 37.60
CA ASP A 1006 -18.20 -39.58 37.69
C ASP A 1006 -17.38 -38.44 37.03
N MET A 1007 -17.84 -37.87 35.91
CA MET A 1007 -17.23 -36.69 35.28
C MET A 1007 -17.25 -35.45 36.19
N PHE A 1008 -18.35 -35.23 36.91
CA PHE A 1008 -18.49 -34.10 37.83
C PHE A 1008 -17.55 -34.26 39.04
N GLU A 1009 -17.54 -35.43 39.67
CA GLU A 1009 -16.66 -35.71 40.80
C GLU A 1009 -15.19 -35.70 40.40
N PHE A 1010 -14.87 -36.20 39.21
CA PHE A 1010 -13.52 -36.14 38.66
C PHE A 1010 -13.03 -34.71 38.45
N ARG A 1011 -13.81 -33.83 37.79
CA ARG A 1011 -13.44 -32.42 37.58
C ARG A 1011 -13.23 -31.69 38.90
N LYS A 1012 -14.04 -31.98 39.93
CA LYS A 1012 -13.81 -31.47 41.29
C LYS A 1012 -12.47 -31.93 41.85
N ALA A 1013 -12.12 -33.21 41.69
CA ALA A 1013 -10.81 -33.71 42.11
C ALA A 1013 -9.64 -33.08 41.32
N GLN A 1014 -9.81 -32.81 40.02
CA GLN A 1014 -8.82 -32.08 39.20
C GLN A 1014 -8.64 -30.64 39.69
N GLU A 1015 -9.73 -29.91 39.91
CA GLU A 1015 -9.70 -28.53 40.40
C GLU A 1015 -9.09 -28.46 41.81
N GLN A 1016 -9.51 -29.37 42.70
CA GLN A 1016 -8.99 -29.49 44.07
C GLN A 1016 -7.50 -29.83 44.11
N GLY A 1017 -7.03 -30.76 43.26
CA GLY A 1017 -5.60 -31.10 43.16
C GLY A 1017 -4.79 -29.92 42.65
N THR A 1018 -5.31 -29.24 41.62
CA THR A 1018 -4.65 -28.05 41.05
C THR A 1018 -4.54 -26.91 42.06
N GLY A 1019 -5.60 -26.65 42.83
CA GLY A 1019 -5.61 -25.63 43.89
C GLY A 1019 -4.66 -25.89 45.06
N GLN A 1020 -4.16 -27.12 45.21
CA GLN A 1020 -3.14 -27.48 46.20
C GLN A 1020 -1.70 -27.28 45.68
N ILE A 1021 -1.51 -26.99 44.39
CA ILE A 1021 -0.21 -26.79 43.78
C ILE A 1021 0.10 -25.28 43.77
N ASN A 1022 1.16 -24.88 44.48
CA ASN A 1022 1.66 -23.51 44.40
C ASN A 1022 2.08 -23.17 42.97
N ASN A 1023 1.77 -21.96 42.47
CA ASN A 1023 2.03 -21.51 41.10
C ASN A 1023 1.35 -22.39 40.02
N ALA A 1024 0.06 -22.65 40.18
CA ALA A 1024 -0.74 -23.41 39.23
C ALA A 1024 -2.11 -22.78 38.95
N LEU A 1025 -2.64 -22.99 37.73
CA LEU A 1025 -3.99 -22.60 37.33
C LEU A 1025 -4.77 -23.79 36.77
N PHE A 1026 -6.03 -23.88 37.19
CA PHE A 1026 -7.02 -24.79 36.62
C PHE A 1026 -7.81 -24.05 35.54
N ILE A 1027 -7.77 -24.57 34.31
CA ILE A 1027 -8.41 -23.95 33.15
C ILE A 1027 -9.66 -24.74 32.79
N LYS A 1028 -10.82 -24.11 32.97
CA LYS A 1028 -12.11 -24.66 32.53
C LYS A 1028 -12.16 -24.74 31.01
N THR A 1029 -12.58 -25.88 30.49
CA THR A 1029 -12.63 -26.17 29.04
C THR A 1029 -14.00 -26.60 28.57
N THR A 1030 -14.98 -26.78 29.47
CA THR A 1030 -16.36 -27.19 29.10
C THR A 1030 -16.99 -26.35 28.01
N ASP A 1031 -16.69 -25.05 27.98
CA ASP A 1031 -17.29 -24.10 27.03
C ASP A 1031 -16.77 -24.29 25.59
N PHE A 1032 -15.67 -25.04 25.44
CA PHE A 1032 -15.11 -25.39 24.15
C PHE A 1032 -15.72 -26.68 23.58
N ALA A 1033 -16.65 -27.31 24.29
CA ALA A 1033 -17.34 -28.50 23.78
C ALA A 1033 -18.20 -28.12 22.58
N ARG A 1034 -18.14 -28.95 21.54
CA ARG A 1034 -18.96 -28.80 20.34
C ARG A 1034 -19.94 -29.97 20.24
N PRO A 1035 -21.16 -29.74 19.73
CA PRO A 1035 -22.13 -30.81 19.55
C PRO A 1035 -21.59 -31.91 18.64
N ALA A 1036 -22.01 -33.15 18.89
CA ALA A 1036 -21.55 -34.32 18.13
C ALA A 1036 -21.87 -34.18 16.63
N GLU A 1037 -23.07 -33.69 16.32
CA GLU A 1037 -23.59 -33.49 14.96
C GLU A 1037 -22.84 -32.41 14.16
N LEU A 1038 -22.09 -31.54 14.84
CA LEU A 1038 -21.22 -30.52 14.24
C LEU A 1038 -19.74 -30.91 14.31
N SER A 1039 -19.46 -32.19 14.57
CA SER A 1039 -18.10 -32.68 14.76
C SER A 1039 -17.79 -33.88 13.84
N PRO A 1040 -16.50 -34.15 13.54
CA PRO A 1040 -16.13 -35.20 12.59
C PRO A 1040 -16.54 -36.60 13.05
N ASN A 1041 -16.32 -36.93 14.32
CA ASN A 1041 -16.46 -38.27 14.88
C ASN A 1041 -17.55 -38.29 15.95
N THR A 1042 -18.83 -38.34 15.54
CA THR A 1042 -20.02 -38.20 16.40
C THR A 1042 -20.11 -39.21 17.56
N THR A 1043 -19.39 -40.34 17.50
CA THR A 1043 -19.38 -41.40 18.52
C THR A 1043 -18.20 -41.31 19.50
N HIS A 1044 -17.20 -40.47 19.22
CA HIS A 1044 -15.95 -40.41 19.98
C HIS A 1044 -15.93 -39.23 20.96
N GLY A 1045 -16.92 -39.17 21.86
CA GLY A 1045 -17.04 -38.08 22.84
C GLY A 1045 -15.84 -37.93 23.78
N HIS A 1046 -15.11 -39.03 24.03
CA HIS A 1046 -13.86 -39.05 24.79
C HIS A 1046 -12.70 -38.27 24.12
N HIS A 1047 -12.80 -38.02 22.82
CA HIS A 1047 -11.87 -37.22 22.01
C HIS A 1047 -12.52 -35.95 21.46
N TRP A 1048 -13.44 -35.33 22.21
CA TRP A 1048 -14.15 -34.12 21.77
C TRP A 1048 -14.82 -34.28 20.40
N PHE A 1049 -15.25 -35.50 20.07
CA PHE A 1049 -15.79 -35.88 18.75
C PHE A 1049 -14.84 -35.57 17.59
N GLY A 1050 -13.53 -35.46 17.83
CA GLY A 1050 -12.53 -35.08 16.83
C GLY A 1050 -12.61 -33.61 16.38
N ASN A 1051 -13.32 -32.75 17.12
CA ASN A 1051 -13.56 -31.37 16.72
C ASN A 1051 -12.30 -30.50 16.86
N ALA A 1052 -11.75 -30.04 15.74
CA ALA A 1052 -10.50 -29.28 15.75
C ALA A 1052 -10.61 -27.89 16.37
N GLU A 1053 -11.79 -27.25 16.32
CA GLU A 1053 -12.01 -25.96 16.97
C GLU A 1053 -11.86 -26.11 18.50
N SER A 1054 -12.44 -27.18 19.08
CA SER A 1054 -12.30 -27.50 20.51
C SER A 1054 -10.83 -27.64 20.91
N TYR A 1055 -10.05 -28.45 20.19
CA TYR A 1055 -8.61 -28.63 20.49
C TYR A 1055 -7.82 -27.33 20.41
N PHE A 1056 -8.09 -26.51 19.40
CA PHE A 1056 -7.41 -25.23 19.23
C PHE A 1056 -7.74 -24.26 20.38
N LEU A 1057 -9.03 -24.10 20.73
CA LEU A 1057 -9.47 -23.21 21.80
C LEU A 1057 -9.00 -23.66 23.18
N ILE A 1058 -8.96 -24.97 23.44
CA ILE A 1058 -8.35 -25.53 24.65
C ILE A 1058 -6.87 -25.12 24.70
N GLY A 1059 -6.14 -25.29 23.59
CA GLY A 1059 -4.75 -24.85 23.49
C GLY A 1059 -4.57 -23.36 23.79
N GLU A 1060 -5.40 -22.49 23.20
CA GLU A 1060 -5.36 -21.05 23.47
C GLU A 1060 -5.63 -20.72 24.94
N ALA A 1061 -6.64 -21.34 25.55
CA ALA A 1061 -6.99 -21.10 26.94
C ALA A 1061 -5.88 -21.56 27.91
N LEU A 1062 -5.25 -22.71 27.64
CA LEU A 1062 -4.08 -23.17 28.38
C LEU A 1062 -2.90 -22.21 28.23
N GLY A 1063 -2.71 -21.65 27.02
CA GLY A 1063 -1.68 -20.65 26.74
C GLY A 1063 -1.91 -19.35 27.50
N GLU A 1064 -3.14 -18.82 27.50
CA GLU A 1064 -3.46 -17.59 28.25
C GLU A 1064 -3.32 -17.80 29.77
N GLY A 1065 -3.69 -18.98 30.29
CA GLY A 1065 -3.42 -19.35 31.69
C GLY A 1065 -1.92 -19.37 32.00
N MET A 1066 -1.10 -19.94 31.12
CA MET A 1066 0.36 -19.97 31.30
C MET A 1066 0.95 -18.56 31.28
N LYS A 1067 0.50 -17.73 30.34
CA LYS A 1067 0.88 -16.32 30.24
C LYS A 1067 0.54 -15.54 31.51
N GLN A 1068 -0.60 -15.80 32.13
CA GLN A 1068 -0.97 -15.21 33.41
C GLN A 1068 0.06 -15.58 34.50
N LEU A 1069 0.37 -16.87 34.68
CA LEU A 1069 1.34 -17.33 35.68
C LEU A 1069 2.74 -16.74 35.45
N LEU A 1070 3.18 -16.68 34.19
CA LEU A 1070 4.47 -16.10 33.82
C LEU A 1070 4.55 -14.60 34.14
N LYS A 1071 3.44 -13.87 33.96
CA LYS A 1071 3.35 -12.44 34.29
C LYS A 1071 3.40 -12.20 35.80
N GLU A 1072 2.70 -13.01 36.58
CA GLU A 1072 2.65 -12.93 38.04
C GLU A 1072 3.98 -13.38 38.70
N SER A 1073 4.75 -14.24 38.01
CA SER A 1073 6.06 -14.72 38.46
C SER A 1073 7.23 -13.79 38.11
N ALA A 1074 7.01 -12.72 37.34
CA ALA A 1074 8.04 -11.74 37.06
C ALA A 1074 8.30 -10.89 38.32
N PRO A 1075 9.54 -10.81 38.84
CA PRO A 1075 9.82 -9.89 39.95
C PRO A 1075 9.46 -8.48 39.48
N ASN A 1076 8.70 -7.73 40.32
CA ASN A 1076 8.39 -6.32 40.09
C ASN A 1076 9.62 -5.60 39.53
N ARG A 1077 9.61 -5.33 38.22
CA ARG A 1077 10.67 -4.65 37.49
C ARG A 1077 10.62 -3.16 37.73
#